data_AF-A0A973HAW3-F1
#
_entry.id   AF-A0A973HAW3-F1
#
_cell.length_a   1.000
_cell.length_b   1.000
_cell.length_c   1.000
_cell.angle_alpha   90.00
_cell.angle_beta   90.00
_cell.angle_gamma   90.00
#
_symmetry.space_group_name_H-M   'P 1'
#
loop_
_entity.id
_entity.type
_entity.pdbx_description
1 polymer ?
#
loop_
_entity_poly.entity_id
_entity_poly.type
_entity_poly.pdbx_seq_one_letter_code
_entity_poly.pdbx_strand_id
1 'polypeptide(L)'
;MSIRDAADRWTFRRKLNLLVGVPLTVVAILLAYLISDQVGRSSEAADAARLVRDSTEVATLVDRLEAEHQQAILLSVRHESTNDGGTPSQDAYRDAQLAVDQQVKKVGRTFGDRLPAEEAQALKEISGLESLRDTVEQAYLPADNIDPAYTSAAKGVIDGLGLDRNSALSATFTGNLLDSLLRADAAHSAFETGVFSATTGDSNALIEFIGAVGSHDEYTHQTDRFARFATEEQTEQLAGIAHNSAQGVIDRQYAELQIDPSSLQADSPAAVHAAFQKALDSYPSYRKQASIRLGITASLIDQIADRADRASDEALRNAVLLLGLALLGFVLWFAFSVAVRRSVVRPVQALTGAAQQVAEVAERELARVADDDGEDEGPPRLGAMPVTARDEIGELAEAFNHVQTTAVALLQRQVLSRRNVAEMFGNVGRRVSNLTSRQLALIDAVERGETDPELLERLYSIDHIAVRLRRNADSLMLLAGIRETGLGSGPAALTNVVRAALGQIEGFRRVQLQARSEVLVEPDVIGDLTLMVAELVENAVSFSPEGSPVEVTVQNAADGAVIVVADHGLGMSAERLAEENARLVRRERLDLVPTKVLGLFVVGTLARRWEISVALTRTAGGGVTAEVTLPSSLLLPAAVVEAPTPTTPAAEHTDAGPRPASDDPTGPLPRRIPRRETAEQAVVIPKARSGEPTTAQTADSPGTSRPLRRRVRGATLHATTPGPAAQPVVRQEARPADAEAVRSALDEFEAAVERAHRDTGGDTGSTPYPTPRKQDQNHLPEGAEQ
;
A
#
# COMPACT_ATOMS: atom_id res chain seq x y z
N MET A 1 -8.47 19.29 17.30
CA MET A 1 -7.67 18.05 17.32
C MET A 1 -6.88 18.01 16.03
N SER A 2 -5.55 17.92 16.10
CA SER A 2 -4.68 17.96 14.93
C SER A 2 -4.76 16.67 14.11
N ILE A 3 -4.42 16.75 12.83
CA ILE A 3 -4.30 15.59 11.94
C ILE A 3 -3.24 14.59 12.49
N ARG A 4 -2.19 15.09 13.17
CA ARG A 4 -1.24 14.26 13.92
C ARG A 4 -1.92 13.42 15.01
N ASP A 5 -2.67 14.07 15.92
CA ASP A 5 -3.35 13.41 17.04
C ASP A 5 -4.35 12.33 16.58
N ALA A 6 -4.93 12.49 15.39
CA ALA A 6 -5.80 11.50 14.77
C ALA A 6 -5.00 10.35 14.14
N ALA A 7 -3.91 10.66 13.42
CA ALA A 7 -3.06 9.67 12.75
C ALA A 7 -2.35 8.73 13.73
N ASP A 8 -1.87 9.22 14.89
CA ASP A 8 -1.13 8.36 15.83
C ASP A 8 -1.99 7.34 16.59
N ARG A 9 -3.32 7.49 16.57
CA ARG A 9 -4.26 6.45 17.01
C ARG A 9 -4.57 5.40 15.94
N TRP A 10 -3.96 5.48 14.75
CA TRP A 10 -4.14 4.47 13.71
C TRP A 10 -3.07 3.38 13.79
N THR A 11 -3.52 2.12 13.71
CA THR A 11 -2.63 0.97 13.54
C THR A 11 -1.72 1.16 12.32
N PHE A 12 -0.49 0.63 12.40
CA PHE A 12 0.50 0.69 11.31
C PHE A 12 -0.08 0.24 9.96
N ARG A 13 -0.96 -0.76 9.98
CA ARG A 13 -1.68 -1.28 8.79
C ARG A 13 -2.63 -0.24 8.16
N ARG A 14 -3.28 0.63 8.94
CA ARG A 14 -4.06 1.77 8.42
C ARG A 14 -3.15 2.87 7.86
N LYS A 15 -2.08 3.24 8.59
CA LYS A 15 -1.09 4.23 8.13
C LYS A 15 -0.49 3.83 6.76
N LEU A 16 -0.04 2.58 6.63
CA LEU A 16 0.50 2.02 5.38
C LEU A 16 -0.55 1.97 4.26
N ASN A 17 -1.75 1.46 4.51
CA ASN A 17 -2.81 1.41 3.50
C ASN A 17 -3.19 2.80 2.96
N LEU A 18 -3.16 3.84 3.79
CA LEU A 18 -3.53 5.20 3.38
C LEU A 18 -2.38 5.88 2.61
N LEU A 19 -1.13 5.70 3.05
CA LEU A 19 0.08 6.13 2.33
C LEU A 19 0.17 5.52 0.92
N VAL A 20 -0.23 4.24 0.78
CA VAL A 20 -0.17 3.49 -0.48
C VAL A 20 -1.41 3.73 -1.35
N GLY A 21 -2.59 3.83 -0.75
CA GLY A 21 -3.87 3.90 -1.47
C GLY A 21 -4.21 5.28 -2.02
N VAL A 22 -3.90 6.37 -1.29
CA VAL A 22 -4.28 7.73 -1.73
C VAL A 22 -3.54 8.14 -3.01
N PRO A 23 -2.20 8.01 -3.14
CA PRO A 23 -1.50 8.36 -4.38
C PRO A 23 -1.98 7.52 -5.57
N LEU A 24 -2.20 6.22 -5.38
CA LEU A 24 -2.72 5.34 -6.43
C LEU A 24 -4.14 5.73 -6.86
N THR A 25 -4.99 6.16 -5.93
CA THR A 25 -6.35 6.63 -6.26
C THR A 25 -6.30 7.93 -7.08
N VAL A 26 -5.43 8.88 -6.71
CA VAL A 26 -5.23 10.11 -7.48
C VAL A 26 -4.70 9.82 -8.89
N VAL A 27 -3.68 8.97 -9.01
CA VAL A 27 -3.12 8.55 -10.31
C VAL A 27 -4.16 7.81 -11.16
N ALA A 28 -4.99 6.94 -10.56
CA ALA A 28 -6.06 6.25 -11.27
C ALA A 28 -7.14 7.20 -11.79
N ILE A 29 -7.52 8.24 -11.02
CA ILE A 29 -8.48 9.27 -11.45
C ILE A 29 -7.90 10.09 -12.62
N LEU A 30 -6.63 10.53 -12.52
CA LEU A 30 -5.96 11.29 -13.57
C LEU A 30 -5.82 10.48 -14.87
N LEU A 31 -5.47 9.20 -14.77
CA LEU A 31 -5.39 8.30 -15.93
C LEU A 31 -6.77 7.97 -16.51
N ALA A 32 -7.79 7.80 -15.68
CA ALA A 32 -9.16 7.60 -16.16
C ALA A 32 -9.68 8.83 -16.94
N TYR A 33 -9.40 10.04 -16.45
CA TYR A 33 -9.68 11.28 -17.18
C TYR A 33 -8.94 11.31 -18.53
N LEU A 34 -7.62 11.10 -18.54
CA LEU A 34 -6.81 11.16 -19.77
C LEU A 34 -7.19 10.07 -20.79
N ILE A 35 -7.56 8.87 -20.35
CA ILE A 35 -8.05 7.81 -21.23
C ILE A 35 -9.44 8.16 -21.79
N SER A 36 -10.34 8.70 -20.97
CA SER A 36 -11.66 9.15 -21.43
C SER A 36 -11.57 10.31 -22.43
N ASP A 37 -10.63 11.23 -22.23
CA ASP A 37 -10.30 12.36 -23.11
C ASP A 37 -9.79 11.88 -24.48
N GLN A 38 -8.90 10.88 -24.51
CA GLN A 38 -8.44 10.27 -25.77
C GLN A 38 -9.53 9.43 -26.48
N VAL A 39 -10.39 8.74 -25.73
CA VAL A 39 -11.56 8.04 -26.31
C VAL A 39 -12.55 9.05 -26.91
N GLY A 40 -12.79 10.18 -26.23
CA GLY A 40 -13.62 11.28 -26.74
C GLY A 40 -13.14 11.80 -28.10
N ARG A 41 -11.85 12.17 -28.19
CA ARG A 41 -11.23 12.58 -29.47
C ARG A 41 -11.33 11.52 -30.55
N SER A 42 -11.22 10.23 -30.20
CA SER A 42 -11.37 9.13 -31.15
C SER A 42 -12.79 9.07 -31.73
N SER A 43 -13.84 9.20 -30.89
CA SER A 43 -15.22 9.31 -31.40
C SER A 43 -15.43 10.55 -32.27
N GLU A 44 -15.02 11.74 -31.79
CA GLU A 44 -15.18 13.01 -32.52
C GLU A 44 -14.50 12.98 -33.89
N ALA A 45 -13.25 12.51 -33.96
CA ALA A 45 -12.51 12.40 -35.21
C ALA A 45 -13.10 11.35 -36.17
N ALA A 46 -13.73 10.28 -35.65
CA ALA A 46 -14.41 9.27 -36.48
C ALA A 46 -15.76 9.77 -37.00
N ASP A 47 -16.49 10.60 -36.25
CA ASP A 47 -17.71 11.25 -36.72
C ASP A 47 -17.42 12.37 -37.73
N ALA A 48 -16.32 13.12 -37.52
CA ALA A 48 -15.78 14.03 -38.51
C ALA A 48 -15.43 13.30 -39.83
N ALA A 49 -14.70 12.19 -39.77
CA ALA A 49 -14.33 11.40 -40.95
C ALA A 49 -15.55 10.85 -41.71
N ARG A 50 -16.58 10.40 -40.98
CA ARG A 50 -17.88 10.01 -41.57
C ARG A 50 -18.54 11.18 -42.29
N LEU A 51 -18.74 12.31 -41.61
CA LEU A 51 -19.40 13.49 -42.18
C LEU A 51 -18.67 14.01 -43.42
N VAL A 52 -17.34 14.07 -43.40
CA VAL A 52 -16.54 14.46 -44.57
C VAL A 52 -16.81 13.51 -45.74
N ARG A 53 -16.69 12.20 -45.53
CA ARG A 53 -16.87 11.19 -46.59
C ARG A 53 -18.31 11.13 -47.11
N ASP A 54 -19.30 11.37 -46.26
CA ASP A 54 -20.71 11.50 -46.66
C ASP A 54 -20.96 12.75 -47.51
N SER A 55 -20.20 13.84 -47.29
CA SER A 55 -20.32 15.10 -48.05
C SER A 55 -19.87 14.98 -49.51
N THR A 56 -19.24 13.88 -49.93
CA THR A 56 -19.08 13.55 -51.36
C THR A 56 -20.44 13.45 -52.08
N GLU A 57 -21.50 13.05 -51.37
CA GLU A 57 -22.85 13.02 -51.93
C GLU A 57 -23.46 14.42 -52.10
N VAL A 58 -23.05 15.40 -51.29
CA VAL A 58 -23.41 16.81 -51.46
C VAL A 58 -22.63 17.44 -52.60
N ALA A 59 -21.31 17.22 -52.71
CA ALA A 59 -20.53 17.65 -53.88
C ALA A 59 -21.12 17.09 -55.20
N THR A 60 -21.53 15.81 -55.18
CA THR A 60 -22.24 15.18 -56.31
C THR A 60 -23.62 15.79 -56.56
N LEU A 61 -24.34 16.26 -55.52
CA LEU A 61 -25.62 16.94 -55.69
C LEU A 61 -25.44 18.31 -56.35
N VAL A 62 -24.41 19.08 -55.98
CA VAL A 62 -24.06 20.36 -56.60
C VAL A 62 -23.68 20.17 -58.08
N ASP A 63 -22.81 19.21 -58.41
CA ASP A 63 -22.50 18.86 -59.82
C ASP A 63 -23.77 18.51 -60.63
N ARG A 64 -24.72 17.76 -60.04
CA ARG A 64 -25.97 17.42 -60.73
C ARG A 64 -26.90 18.63 -60.88
N LEU A 65 -26.93 19.54 -59.90
CA LEU A 65 -27.76 20.73 -59.91
C LEU A 65 -27.27 21.75 -60.94
N GLU A 66 -25.95 21.95 -61.03
CA GLU A 66 -25.29 22.74 -62.09
C GLU A 66 -25.48 22.11 -63.48
N ALA A 67 -25.40 20.78 -63.57
CA ALA A 67 -25.74 20.06 -64.79
C ALA A 67 -27.21 20.22 -65.22
N GLU A 68 -28.14 20.40 -64.28
CA GLU A 68 -29.54 20.73 -64.55
C GLU A 68 -29.71 22.19 -64.97
N HIS A 69 -29.06 23.13 -64.27
CA HIS A 69 -29.03 24.56 -64.57
C HIS A 69 -28.53 24.85 -65.99
N GLN A 70 -27.41 24.23 -66.39
CA GLN A 70 -26.90 24.33 -67.77
C GLN A 70 -27.89 23.78 -68.82
N GLN A 71 -28.69 22.76 -68.47
CA GLN A 71 -29.75 22.25 -69.35
C GLN A 71 -30.99 23.17 -69.36
N ALA A 72 -31.29 23.88 -68.27
CA ALA A 72 -32.33 24.91 -68.23
C ALA A 72 -32.00 26.07 -69.17
N ILE A 73 -30.77 26.60 -69.11
CA ILE A 73 -30.26 27.64 -70.02
C ILE A 73 -30.30 27.14 -71.48
N LEU A 74 -29.80 25.92 -71.74
CA LEU A 74 -29.82 25.29 -73.08
C LEU A 74 -31.23 25.08 -73.64
N LEU A 75 -32.24 24.88 -72.80
CA LEU A 75 -33.63 24.74 -73.22
C LEU A 75 -34.25 26.12 -73.46
N SER A 76 -33.97 27.10 -72.59
CA SER A 76 -34.47 28.47 -72.71
C SER A 76 -34.00 29.15 -74.00
N VAL A 77 -32.69 29.20 -74.27
CA VAL A 77 -32.18 29.82 -75.52
C VAL A 77 -32.64 29.06 -76.77
N ARG A 78 -33.05 27.78 -76.64
CA ARG A 78 -33.68 27.03 -77.73
C ARG A 78 -35.12 27.47 -77.99
N HIS A 79 -35.87 27.94 -76.98
CA HIS A 79 -37.14 28.65 -77.20
C HIS A 79 -36.91 30.01 -77.88
N GLU A 80 -35.94 30.82 -77.41
CA GLU A 80 -35.64 32.16 -77.99
C GLU A 80 -35.22 32.09 -79.47
N SER A 81 -34.42 31.09 -79.83
CA SER A 81 -33.91 30.93 -81.21
C SER A 81 -34.86 30.20 -82.18
N THR A 82 -36.06 29.79 -81.75
CA THR A 82 -37.01 29.04 -82.60
C THR A 82 -38.06 29.95 -83.26
N ASN A 83 -37.77 30.42 -84.47
CA ASN A 83 -38.62 31.36 -85.22
C ASN A 83 -40.01 30.80 -85.65
N ASP A 84 -40.16 29.48 -85.81
CA ASP A 84 -41.34 28.84 -86.44
C ASP A 84 -42.34 28.21 -85.44
N GLY A 85 -42.20 28.46 -84.12
CA GLY A 85 -43.18 28.04 -83.12
C GLY A 85 -43.25 26.53 -82.83
N GLY A 86 -42.21 25.77 -83.18
CA GLY A 86 -42.06 24.37 -82.76
C GLY A 86 -41.56 24.25 -81.32
N THR A 87 -42.06 23.28 -80.55
CA THR A 87 -41.60 23.04 -79.18
C THR A 87 -40.22 22.36 -79.17
N PRO A 88 -39.21 22.87 -78.43
CA PRO A 88 -37.92 22.21 -78.31
C PRO A 88 -38.01 20.86 -77.57
N SER A 89 -37.08 19.94 -77.85
CA SER A 89 -36.91 18.71 -77.06
C SER A 89 -36.50 19.05 -75.62
N GLN A 90 -37.24 18.48 -74.67
CA GLN A 90 -37.06 18.64 -73.21
C GLN A 90 -36.24 17.49 -72.60
N ASP A 91 -35.89 16.47 -73.40
CA ASP A 91 -35.46 15.15 -72.90
C ASP A 91 -34.19 15.23 -72.03
N ALA A 92 -33.16 15.95 -72.50
CA ALA A 92 -31.90 16.13 -71.77
C ALA A 92 -32.04 16.98 -70.49
N TYR A 93 -33.06 17.86 -70.42
CA TYR A 93 -33.36 18.62 -69.20
C TYR A 93 -34.05 17.72 -68.17
N ARG A 94 -35.04 16.91 -68.58
CA ARG A 94 -35.71 15.94 -67.71
C ARG A 94 -34.76 14.84 -67.21
N ASP A 95 -33.83 14.37 -68.04
CA ASP A 95 -32.77 13.45 -67.60
C ASP A 95 -31.87 14.07 -66.51
N ALA A 96 -31.60 15.39 -66.57
CA ALA A 96 -30.87 16.11 -65.54
C ALA A 96 -31.68 16.31 -64.26
N GLN A 97 -32.95 16.75 -64.37
CA GLN A 97 -33.91 16.82 -63.25
C GLN A 97 -33.98 15.48 -62.50
N LEU A 98 -34.16 14.37 -63.24
CA LEU A 98 -34.22 13.02 -62.70
C LEU A 98 -32.91 12.60 -62.01
N ALA A 99 -31.75 13.11 -62.45
CA ALA A 99 -30.47 12.84 -61.80
C ALA A 99 -30.33 13.62 -60.47
N VAL A 100 -30.74 14.90 -60.42
CA VAL A 100 -30.82 15.69 -59.19
C VAL A 100 -31.79 15.04 -58.20
N ASP A 101 -32.99 14.71 -58.66
CA ASP A 101 -34.04 14.05 -57.87
C ASP A 101 -33.62 12.71 -57.28
N GLN A 102 -32.78 11.95 -57.99
CA GLN A 102 -32.17 10.72 -57.47
C GLN A 102 -31.08 11.00 -56.45
N GLN A 103 -30.27 12.04 -56.68
CA GLN A 103 -29.15 12.40 -55.81
C GLN A 103 -29.63 13.03 -54.48
N VAL A 104 -30.68 13.87 -54.48
CA VAL A 104 -31.38 14.33 -53.25
C VAL A 104 -31.83 13.13 -52.42
N LYS A 105 -32.45 12.14 -53.05
CA LYS A 105 -32.90 10.89 -52.44
C LYS A 105 -31.73 9.98 -52.01
N LYS A 106 -30.50 10.24 -52.47
CA LYS A 106 -29.27 9.55 -52.06
C LYS A 106 -28.65 10.22 -50.84
N VAL A 107 -28.45 11.54 -50.85
CA VAL A 107 -27.98 12.34 -49.69
C VAL A 107 -28.82 12.02 -48.45
N GLY A 108 -30.15 12.11 -48.55
CA GLY A 108 -31.05 11.80 -47.43
C GLY A 108 -30.95 10.37 -46.88
N ARG A 109 -30.50 9.40 -47.69
CA ARG A 109 -30.26 8.00 -47.26
C ARG A 109 -28.87 7.80 -46.64
N THR A 110 -27.85 8.46 -47.18
CA THR A 110 -26.46 8.37 -46.69
C THR A 110 -26.35 8.97 -45.28
N PHE A 111 -26.91 10.17 -45.08
CA PHE A 111 -26.91 10.83 -43.78
C PHE A 111 -27.92 10.18 -42.81
N GLY A 112 -29.14 9.88 -43.29
CA GLY A 112 -30.22 9.32 -42.46
C GLY A 112 -30.60 10.25 -41.32
N ASP A 113 -30.77 9.70 -40.11
CA ASP A 113 -31.11 10.45 -38.89
C ASP A 113 -30.03 11.48 -38.46
N ARG A 114 -28.87 11.50 -39.13
CA ARG A 114 -27.76 12.46 -38.90
C ARG A 114 -27.83 13.70 -39.80
N LEU A 115 -28.78 13.75 -40.75
CA LEU A 115 -28.94 14.88 -41.67
C LEU A 115 -29.27 16.15 -40.87
N PRO A 116 -28.49 17.25 -40.99
CA PRO A 116 -28.80 18.50 -40.30
C PRO A 116 -30.19 19.02 -40.63
N ALA A 117 -30.83 19.74 -39.70
CA ALA A 117 -32.16 20.30 -39.94
C ALA A 117 -32.17 21.40 -41.03
N GLU A 118 -31.05 22.14 -41.15
CA GLU A 118 -30.83 23.15 -42.20
C GLU A 118 -30.62 22.46 -43.56
N GLU A 119 -29.77 21.43 -43.66
CA GLU A 119 -29.62 20.55 -44.84
C GLU A 119 -30.95 19.89 -45.27
N ALA A 120 -31.68 19.32 -44.31
CA ALA A 120 -32.99 18.72 -44.54
C ALA A 120 -34.06 19.73 -44.97
N GLN A 121 -33.77 21.03 -44.91
CA GLN A 121 -34.58 22.10 -45.47
C GLN A 121 -34.10 22.50 -46.87
N ALA A 122 -32.78 22.64 -47.10
CA ALA A 122 -32.21 22.88 -48.43
C ALA A 122 -32.59 21.79 -49.47
N LEU A 123 -32.63 20.51 -49.06
CA LEU A 123 -33.10 19.42 -49.93
C LEU A 123 -34.60 19.53 -50.32
N LYS A 124 -35.42 20.23 -49.51
CA LYS A 124 -36.82 20.55 -49.88
C LYS A 124 -36.89 21.77 -50.80
N GLU A 125 -35.95 22.70 -50.67
CA GLU A 125 -35.87 23.89 -51.54
C GLU A 125 -35.45 23.51 -52.97
N ILE A 126 -34.56 22.52 -53.14
CA ILE A 126 -34.35 21.84 -54.44
C ILE A 126 -35.67 21.24 -54.96
N SER A 127 -36.46 20.60 -54.10
CA SER A 127 -37.77 20.05 -54.50
C SER A 127 -38.76 21.16 -54.89
N GLY A 128 -38.58 22.38 -54.39
CA GLY A 128 -39.35 23.57 -54.76
C GLY A 128 -39.05 24.12 -56.15
N LEU A 129 -37.97 23.66 -56.82
CA LEU A 129 -37.65 24.03 -58.20
C LEU A 129 -38.67 23.50 -59.22
N GLU A 130 -39.60 22.63 -58.83
CA GLU A 130 -40.68 22.10 -59.69
C GLU A 130 -41.41 23.20 -60.48
N SER A 131 -41.76 24.32 -59.84
CA SER A 131 -42.44 25.45 -60.53
C SER A 131 -41.54 26.22 -61.50
N LEU A 132 -40.22 26.19 -61.33
CA LEU A 132 -39.26 26.77 -62.26
C LEU A 132 -39.02 25.82 -63.45
N ARG A 133 -38.82 24.53 -63.15
CA ARG A 133 -38.69 23.45 -64.13
C ARG A 133 -39.87 23.44 -65.11
N ASP A 134 -41.10 23.49 -64.59
CA ASP A 134 -42.34 23.61 -65.38
C ASP A 134 -42.33 24.85 -66.29
N THR A 135 -41.80 25.99 -65.82
CA THR A 135 -41.79 27.25 -66.56
C THR A 135 -40.80 27.20 -67.73
N VAL A 136 -39.57 26.74 -67.48
CA VAL A 136 -38.51 26.58 -68.50
C VAL A 136 -38.87 25.51 -69.53
N GLU A 137 -39.61 24.47 -69.14
CA GLU A 137 -40.15 23.50 -70.10
C GLU A 137 -41.17 24.10 -71.06
N GLN A 138 -41.97 25.07 -70.61
CA GLN A 138 -43.10 25.63 -71.37
C GLN A 138 -42.72 26.80 -72.29
N ALA A 139 -41.76 27.65 -71.90
CA ALA A 139 -41.43 28.87 -72.64
C ALA A 139 -39.98 29.33 -72.41
N TYR A 140 -39.56 30.36 -73.18
CA TYR A 140 -38.38 31.14 -72.86
C TYR A 140 -38.50 31.79 -71.48
N LEU A 141 -37.44 31.66 -70.68
CA LEU A 141 -37.25 32.35 -69.41
C LEU A 141 -35.79 32.84 -69.37
N PRO A 142 -35.52 34.15 -69.36
CA PRO A 142 -34.16 34.67 -69.36
C PRO A 142 -33.36 34.21 -68.12
N ALA A 143 -32.03 34.12 -68.26
CA ALA A 143 -31.15 33.49 -67.28
C ALA A 143 -31.17 34.20 -65.91
N ASP A 144 -31.39 35.51 -65.89
CA ASP A 144 -31.60 36.32 -64.68
C ASP A 144 -32.76 35.81 -63.77
N ASN A 145 -33.71 35.06 -64.32
CA ASN A 145 -34.82 34.42 -63.61
C ASN A 145 -34.60 32.92 -63.35
N ILE A 146 -33.55 32.30 -63.89
CA ILE A 146 -33.15 30.90 -63.69
C ILE A 146 -32.07 30.81 -62.61
N ASP A 147 -30.99 31.58 -62.80
CA ASP A 147 -29.75 31.53 -62.02
C ASP A 147 -29.92 31.72 -60.51
N PRO A 148 -30.74 32.67 -60.01
CA PRO A 148 -30.88 32.87 -58.56
C PRO A 148 -31.43 31.64 -57.83
N ALA A 149 -32.25 30.82 -58.50
CA ALA A 149 -32.86 29.63 -57.91
C ALA A 149 -31.86 28.48 -57.81
N TYR A 150 -31.14 28.17 -58.90
CA TYR A 150 -30.11 27.13 -58.92
C TYR A 150 -28.92 27.50 -58.01
N THR A 151 -28.45 28.75 -58.06
CA THR A 151 -27.37 29.25 -57.19
C THR A 151 -27.77 29.21 -55.70
N SER A 152 -28.99 29.62 -55.36
CA SER A 152 -29.46 29.57 -53.96
C SER A 152 -29.60 28.14 -53.46
N ALA A 153 -30.09 27.22 -54.30
CA ALA A 153 -30.20 25.81 -53.96
C ALA A 153 -28.83 25.14 -53.79
N ALA A 154 -27.86 25.40 -54.69
CA ALA A 154 -26.49 24.90 -54.58
C ALA A 154 -25.81 25.39 -53.29
N LYS A 155 -25.93 26.69 -53.00
CA LYS A 155 -25.41 27.29 -51.76
C LYS A 155 -26.10 26.74 -50.52
N GLY A 156 -27.42 26.57 -50.54
CA GLY A 156 -28.20 26.09 -49.40
C GLY A 156 -27.78 24.70 -48.90
N VAL A 157 -27.40 23.81 -49.82
CA VAL A 157 -26.89 22.45 -49.49
C VAL A 157 -25.43 22.47 -49.00
N ILE A 158 -24.64 23.51 -49.33
CA ILE A 158 -23.29 23.67 -48.76
C ILE A 158 -23.36 24.30 -47.37
N ASP A 159 -24.21 25.33 -47.20
CA ASP A 159 -24.43 25.99 -45.91
C ASP A 159 -25.18 25.07 -44.92
N GLY A 160 -26.13 24.28 -45.39
CA GLY A 160 -26.98 23.38 -44.60
C GLY A 160 -26.22 22.26 -43.87
N LEU A 161 -25.04 21.86 -44.37
CA LEU A 161 -24.12 20.93 -43.70
C LEU A 161 -23.59 21.44 -42.34
N GLY A 162 -23.62 22.75 -42.08
CA GLY A 162 -23.20 23.33 -40.79
C GLY A 162 -21.74 23.06 -40.41
N LEU A 163 -20.84 23.01 -41.40
CA LEU A 163 -19.44 22.62 -41.24
C LEU A 163 -18.62 23.55 -40.32
N ASP A 164 -19.06 24.80 -40.19
CA ASP A 164 -18.53 25.84 -39.30
C ASP A 164 -18.96 25.62 -37.84
N ARG A 165 -20.19 25.14 -37.62
CA ARG A 165 -20.82 24.96 -36.30
C ARG A 165 -20.53 23.60 -35.66
N ASN A 166 -20.07 22.63 -36.43
CA ASN A 166 -19.82 21.27 -35.93
C ASN A 166 -18.53 21.19 -35.09
N SER A 167 -18.67 21.00 -33.78
CA SER A 167 -17.57 20.95 -32.82
C SER A 167 -16.54 19.84 -33.10
N ALA A 168 -16.95 18.71 -33.71
CA ALA A 168 -16.04 17.63 -34.07
C ALA A 168 -15.12 18.02 -35.26
N LEU A 169 -15.56 18.95 -36.12
CA LEU A 169 -14.78 19.46 -37.24
C LEU A 169 -13.86 20.63 -36.84
N SER A 170 -14.14 21.32 -35.73
CA SER A 170 -13.36 22.48 -35.26
C SER A 170 -11.96 22.09 -34.76
N ALA A 171 -11.83 20.97 -34.05
CA ALA A 171 -10.59 20.58 -33.35
C ALA A 171 -9.40 20.29 -34.29
N THR A 172 -9.68 19.93 -35.55
CA THR A 172 -8.68 19.51 -36.55
C THR A 172 -8.62 20.43 -37.77
N PHE A 173 -9.37 21.55 -37.77
CA PHE A 173 -9.63 22.43 -38.93
C PHE A 173 -10.26 21.73 -40.15
N THR A 174 -10.76 20.49 -39.97
CA THR A 174 -11.36 19.66 -41.02
C THR A 174 -12.59 20.32 -41.63
N GLY A 175 -13.37 21.07 -40.83
CA GLY A 175 -14.53 21.82 -41.32
C GLY A 175 -14.15 22.94 -42.29
N ASN A 176 -13.14 23.75 -41.95
CA ASN A 176 -12.65 24.82 -42.82
C ASN A 176 -12.09 24.29 -44.15
N LEU A 177 -11.41 23.14 -44.11
CA LEU A 177 -10.91 22.44 -45.30
C LEU A 177 -12.04 22.01 -46.24
N LEU A 178 -13.10 21.41 -45.68
CA LEU A 178 -14.23 20.93 -46.47
C LEU A 178 -15.12 22.09 -46.96
N ASP A 179 -15.37 23.09 -46.13
CA ASP A 179 -16.10 24.32 -46.48
C ASP A 179 -15.45 25.07 -47.65
N SER A 180 -14.14 25.34 -47.56
CA SER A 180 -13.44 26.03 -48.65
C SER A 180 -13.32 25.19 -49.92
N LEU A 181 -13.20 23.86 -49.81
CA LEU A 181 -13.22 22.95 -50.95
C LEU A 181 -14.59 22.92 -51.66
N LEU A 182 -15.69 22.75 -50.92
CA LEU A 182 -17.04 22.70 -51.50
C LEU A 182 -17.45 24.05 -52.11
N ARG A 183 -17.06 25.17 -51.48
CA ARG A 183 -17.30 26.51 -52.04
C ARG A 183 -16.43 26.79 -53.28
N ALA A 184 -15.18 26.31 -53.32
CA ALA A 184 -14.38 26.38 -54.53
C ALA A 184 -14.99 25.55 -55.68
N ASP A 185 -15.49 24.34 -55.40
CA ASP A 185 -16.17 23.51 -56.40
C ASP A 185 -17.41 24.20 -56.97
N ALA A 186 -18.28 24.74 -56.09
CA ALA A 186 -19.48 25.47 -56.50
C ALA A 186 -19.16 26.77 -57.25
N ALA A 187 -18.22 27.59 -56.78
CA ALA A 187 -17.83 28.83 -57.45
C ALA A 187 -17.22 28.57 -58.84
N HIS A 188 -16.39 27.53 -58.97
CA HIS A 188 -15.85 27.13 -60.27
C HIS A 188 -16.93 26.53 -61.18
N SER A 189 -17.94 25.85 -60.63
CA SER A 189 -19.12 25.39 -61.38
C SER A 189 -19.92 26.58 -61.94
N ALA A 190 -20.25 27.56 -61.11
CA ALA A 190 -20.97 28.75 -61.52
C ALA A 190 -20.17 29.60 -62.53
N PHE A 191 -18.84 29.66 -62.41
CA PHE A 191 -17.96 30.26 -63.42
C PHE A 191 -18.09 29.55 -64.78
N GLU A 192 -18.02 28.22 -64.81
CA GLU A 192 -18.23 27.43 -66.03
C GLU A 192 -19.62 27.66 -66.64
N THR A 193 -20.67 27.64 -65.81
CA THR A 193 -22.06 27.88 -66.24
C THR A 193 -22.24 29.29 -66.82
N GLY A 194 -21.69 30.33 -66.17
CA GLY A 194 -21.76 31.71 -66.66
C GLY A 194 -20.96 31.97 -67.94
N VAL A 195 -19.74 31.42 -68.07
CA VAL A 195 -18.98 31.51 -69.35
C VAL A 195 -19.72 30.79 -70.47
N PHE A 196 -20.29 29.61 -70.19
CA PHE A 196 -21.08 28.87 -71.16
C PHE A 196 -22.32 29.68 -71.61
N SER A 197 -23.10 30.18 -70.65
CA SER A 197 -24.30 30.99 -70.89
C SER A 197 -24.00 32.24 -71.71
N ALA A 198 -22.94 32.99 -71.35
CA ALA A 198 -22.47 34.14 -72.11
C ALA A 198 -22.04 33.82 -73.56
N THR A 199 -21.63 32.58 -73.87
CA THR A 199 -21.29 32.19 -75.25
C THR A 199 -22.50 31.87 -76.13
N THR A 200 -23.71 31.80 -75.57
CA THR A 200 -24.94 31.50 -76.33
C THR A 200 -25.41 32.66 -77.22
N GLY A 201 -24.96 33.89 -76.95
CA GLY A 201 -25.33 35.09 -77.70
C GLY A 201 -26.73 35.64 -77.40
N ASP A 202 -27.37 35.16 -76.33
CA ASP A 202 -28.74 35.50 -75.94
C ASP A 202 -28.91 36.96 -75.47
N SER A 203 -30.13 37.31 -75.08
CA SER A 203 -30.46 38.65 -74.58
C SER A 203 -29.79 39.03 -73.24
N ASN A 204 -29.16 38.09 -72.52
CA ASN A 204 -28.58 38.28 -71.19
C ASN A 204 -27.05 38.15 -71.14
N ALA A 205 -26.39 37.67 -72.20
CA ALA A 205 -24.98 37.26 -72.26
C ALA A 205 -23.94 38.18 -71.58
N LEU A 206 -24.19 39.50 -71.51
CA LEU A 206 -23.34 40.45 -70.76
C LEU A 206 -23.47 40.32 -69.24
N ILE A 207 -24.68 40.06 -68.73
CA ILE A 207 -24.97 39.79 -67.31
C ILE A 207 -24.31 38.46 -66.91
N GLU A 208 -24.48 37.43 -67.73
CA GLU A 208 -23.88 36.10 -67.57
C GLU A 208 -22.35 36.17 -67.45
N PHE A 209 -21.73 36.98 -68.32
CA PHE A 209 -20.29 37.22 -68.30
C PHE A 209 -19.84 37.95 -67.02
N ILE A 210 -20.61 38.92 -66.51
CA ILE A 210 -20.32 39.60 -65.23
C ILE A 210 -20.46 38.63 -64.06
N GLY A 211 -21.47 37.75 -64.09
CA GLY A 211 -21.63 36.66 -63.12
C GLY A 211 -20.44 35.69 -63.13
N ALA A 212 -19.98 35.31 -64.32
CA ALA A 212 -18.79 34.47 -64.49
C ALA A 212 -17.52 35.11 -63.89
N VAL A 213 -17.28 36.41 -64.12
CA VAL A 213 -16.15 37.14 -63.52
C VAL A 213 -16.21 37.06 -61.99
N GLY A 214 -17.37 37.34 -61.38
CA GLY A 214 -17.55 37.27 -59.93
C GLY A 214 -17.34 35.86 -59.36
N SER A 215 -17.82 34.83 -60.06
CA SER A 215 -17.62 33.42 -59.67
C SER A 215 -16.15 32.98 -59.80
N HIS A 216 -15.39 33.52 -60.77
CA HIS A 216 -13.96 33.28 -60.93
C HIS A 216 -13.14 33.89 -59.78
N ASP A 217 -13.48 35.12 -59.38
CA ASP A 217 -12.86 35.79 -58.23
C ASP A 217 -13.15 35.04 -56.91
N GLU A 218 -14.40 34.59 -56.70
CA GLU A 218 -14.77 33.80 -55.52
C GLU A 218 -14.11 32.41 -55.54
N TYR A 219 -14.01 31.72 -56.67
CA TYR A 219 -13.23 30.47 -56.77
C TYR A 219 -11.77 30.71 -56.35
N THR A 220 -11.15 31.77 -56.86
CA THR A 220 -9.78 32.15 -56.50
C THR A 220 -9.66 32.37 -54.99
N HIS A 221 -10.55 33.17 -54.40
CA HIS A 221 -10.61 33.40 -52.95
C HIS A 221 -10.81 32.11 -52.13
N GLN A 222 -11.64 31.17 -52.61
CA GLN A 222 -11.91 29.90 -51.92
C GLN A 222 -10.72 28.91 -52.01
N THR A 223 -10.02 28.84 -53.15
CA THR A 223 -8.75 28.09 -53.23
C THR A 223 -7.68 28.69 -52.32
N ASP A 224 -7.61 30.03 -52.21
CA ASP A 224 -6.75 30.76 -51.26
C ASP A 224 -7.15 30.52 -49.79
N ARG A 225 -8.42 30.24 -49.48
CA ARG A 225 -8.86 29.79 -48.15
C ARG A 225 -8.42 28.36 -47.88
N PHE A 226 -8.56 27.46 -48.85
CA PHE A 226 -8.20 26.04 -48.76
C PHE A 226 -6.69 25.85 -48.52
N ALA A 227 -5.85 26.55 -49.29
CA ALA A 227 -4.39 26.49 -49.21
C ALA A 227 -3.80 26.87 -47.83
N ARG A 228 -4.57 27.56 -46.96
CA ARG A 228 -4.14 27.92 -45.59
C ARG A 228 -4.14 26.72 -44.62
N PHE A 229 -4.84 25.64 -44.96
CA PHE A 229 -5.02 24.46 -44.09
C PHE A 229 -4.64 23.14 -44.79
N ALA A 230 -4.61 23.14 -46.12
CA ALA A 230 -4.29 21.99 -46.96
C ALA A 230 -2.79 21.61 -46.89
N THR A 231 -2.44 20.43 -47.39
CA THR A 231 -1.04 20.12 -47.74
C THR A 231 -0.67 20.74 -49.09
N GLU A 232 0.63 20.84 -49.38
CA GLU A 232 1.15 21.24 -50.69
C GLU A 232 0.60 20.34 -51.82
N GLU A 233 0.62 19.02 -51.59
CA GLU A 233 0.04 17.98 -52.47
C GLU A 233 -1.47 18.18 -52.70
N GLN A 234 -2.25 18.46 -51.66
CA GLN A 234 -3.69 18.75 -51.78
C GLN A 234 -3.95 20.05 -52.56
N THR A 235 -3.07 21.05 -52.44
CA THR A 235 -3.18 22.33 -53.13
C THR A 235 -2.81 22.20 -54.60
N GLU A 236 -1.76 21.44 -54.93
CA GLU A 236 -1.38 21.09 -56.31
C GLU A 236 -2.49 20.27 -57.00
N GLN A 237 -3.08 19.30 -56.28
CA GLN A 237 -4.21 18.52 -56.79
C GLN A 237 -5.45 19.39 -57.05
N LEU A 238 -5.79 20.35 -56.17
CA LEU A 238 -6.90 21.27 -56.40
C LEU A 238 -6.65 22.18 -57.61
N ALA A 239 -5.41 22.68 -57.78
CA ALA A 239 -5.00 23.44 -58.95
C ALA A 239 -5.12 22.65 -60.27
N GLY A 240 -5.23 21.32 -60.23
CA GLY A 240 -5.56 20.47 -61.38
C GLY A 240 -6.90 20.78 -62.05
N ILE A 241 -7.84 21.41 -61.35
CA ILE A 241 -9.11 21.91 -61.94
C ILE A 241 -8.80 22.94 -63.05
N ALA A 242 -7.88 23.86 -62.78
CA ALA A 242 -7.44 24.89 -63.74
C ALA A 242 -6.56 24.31 -64.86
N HIS A 243 -5.73 23.31 -64.56
CA HIS A 243 -4.65 22.86 -65.44
C HIS A 243 -4.98 21.64 -66.29
N ASN A 244 -6.06 21.68 -67.09
CA ASN A 244 -6.41 20.56 -67.96
C ASN A 244 -7.03 20.94 -69.33
N SER A 245 -7.11 19.94 -70.22
CA SER A 245 -7.55 20.08 -71.62
C SER A 245 -8.97 20.63 -71.85
N ALA A 246 -9.87 20.47 -70.88
CA ALA A 246 -11.26 20.92 -70.99
C ALA A 246 -11.37 22.37 -70.52
N GLN A 247 -10.80 22.69 -69.35
CA GLN A 247 -10.66 24.06 -68.86
C GLN A 247 -9.98 24.98 -69.90
N GLY A 248 -8.91 24.52 -70.57
CA GLY A 248 -8.23 25.26 -71.64
C GLY A 248 -9.06 25.51 -72.92
N VAL A 249 -10.33 25.08 -72.99
CA VAL A 249 -11.35 25.56 -73.95
C VAL A 249 -12.16 26.70 -73.33
N ILE A 250 -12.62 26.51 -72.08
CA ILE A 250 -13.42 27.46 -71.30
C ILE A 250 -12.64 28.76 -71.06
N ASP A 251 -11.37 28.68 -70.63
CA ASP A 251 -10.48 29.83 -70.45
C ASP A 251 -10.34 30.66 -71.73
N ARG A 252 -10.40 29.99 -72.89
CA ARG A 252 -10.24 30.61 -74.20
C ARG A 252 -11.52 31.28 -74.66
N GLN A 253 -12.68 30.68 -74.36
CA GLN A 253 -13.97 31.34 -74.51
C GLN A 253 -14.03 32.56 -73.58
N TYR A 254 -13.74 32.42 -72.29
CA TYR A 254 -13.68 33.53 -71.32
C TYR A 254 -12.74 34.67 -71.78
N ALA A 255 -11.57 34.36 -72.33
CA ALA A 255 -10.67 35.34 -72.92
C ALA A 255 -11.19 35.97 -74.23
N GLU A 256 -11.94 35.24 -75.06
CA GLU A 256 -12.68 35.82 -76.21
C GLU A 256 -13.72 36.84 -75.71
N LEU A 257 -14.51 36.51 -74.67
CA LEU A 257 -15.52 37.40 -74.07
C LEU A 257 -14.90 38.68 -73.46
N GLN A 258 -13.71 38.58 -72.86
CA GLN A 258 -12.98 39.72 -72.28
C GLN A 258 -12.48 40.75 -73.32
N ILE A 259 -12.27 40.34 -74.58
CA ILE A 259 -11.68 41.22 -75.61
C ILE A 259 -12.72 42.18 -76.19
N ASP A 260 -13.96 41.73 -76.37
CA ASP A 260 -15.07 42.56 -76.82
C ASP A 260 -16.39 42.20 -76.10
N PRO A 261 -16.61 42.73 -74.88
CA PRO A 261 -17.88 42.59 -74.18
C PRO A 261 -19.09 43.21 -74.91
N SER A 262 -18.88 43.99 -75.99
CA SER A 262 -19.96 44.67 -76.71
C SER A 262 -20.55 43.85 -77.86
N SER A 263 -19.92 42.75 -78.27
CA SER A 263 -20.48 41.77 -79.22
C SER A 263 -20.99 40.47 -78.56
N LEU A 264 -21.17 40.48 -77.23
CA LEU A 264 -21.74 39.35 -76.47
C LEU A 264 -23.20 39.07 -76.81
N GLN A 265 -24.02 40.13 -76.96
CA GLN A 265 -25.43 40.01 -77.30
C GLN A 265 -25.61 40.04 -78.83
N ALA A 266 -26.38 39.11 -79.38
CA ALA A 266 -26.56 39.00 -80.82
C ALA A 266 -27.76 39.82 -81.35
N ASP A 267 -27.52 40.72 -82.30
CA ASP A 267 -28.53 41.65 -82.88
C ASP A 267 -29.75 41.00 -83.57
N SER A 268 -29.82 39.66 -83.68
CA SER A 268 -30.96 38.98 -84.33
C SER A 268 -31.08 37.50 -83.92
N PRO A 269 -32.30 36.90 -83.95
CA PRO A 269 -32.49 35.48 -83.63
C PRO A 269 -31.67 34.51 -84.49
N ALA A 270 -31.34 34.88 -85.72
CA ALA A 270 -30.45 34.08 -86.58
C ALA A 270 -28.99 34.10 -86.11
N ALA A 271 -28.53 35.20 -85.50
CA ALA A 271 -27.22 35.32 -84.89
C ALA A 271 -27.19 34.65 -83.49
N VAL A 272 -28.26 34.77 -82.68
CA VAL A 272 -28.45 33.97 -81.46
C VAL A 272 -28.36 32.48 -81.78
N HIS A 273 -29.08 32.00 -82.80
CA HIS A 273 -29.00 30.59 -83.21
C HIS A 273 -27.58 30.17 -83.62
N ALA A 274 -26.84 31.01 -84.34
CA ALA A 274 -25.46 30.70 -84.74
C ALA A 274 -24.49 30.65 -83.54
N ALA A 275 -24.63 31.57 -82.57
CA ALA A 275 -23.85 31.57 -81.34
C ALA A 275 -24.20 30.36 -80.44
N PHE A 276 -25.49 30.08 -80.26
CA PHE A 276 -26.00 28.92 -79.55
C PHE A 276 -25.47 27.59 -80.10
N GLN A 277 -25.38 27.42 -81.43
CA GLN A 277 -24.76 26.21 -82.02
C GLN A 277 -23.25 26.14 -81.72
N LYS A 278 -22.49 27.26 -81.79
CA LYS A 278 -21.07 27.31 -81.36
C LYS A 278 -20.91 26.94 -79.88
N ALA A 279 -21.82 27.41 -79.01
CA ALA A 279 -21.85 27.05 -77.60
C ALA A 279 -22.14 25.55 -77.40
N LEU A 280 -23.15 25.01 -78.10
CA LEU A 280 -23.54 23.59 -78.03
C LEU A 280 -22.42 22.64 -78.51
N ASP A 281 -21.69 23.00 -79.58
CA ASP A 281 -20.50 22.29 -80.04
C ASP A 281 -19.39 22.25 -78.97
N SER A 282 -19.31 23.28 -78.12
CA SER A 282 -18.34 23.36 -77.01
C SER A 282 -18.79 22.62 -75.73
N TYR A 283 -20.10 22.38 -75.56
CA TYR A 283 -20.71 21.80 -74.35
C TYR A 283 -20.10 20.47 -73.85
N PRO A 284 -19.63 19.54 -74.72
CA PRO A 284 -18.91 18.34 -74.28
C PRO A 284 -17.64 18.64 -73.46
N SER A 285 -17.04 19.84 -73.65
CA SER A 285 -15.89 20.29 -72.84
C SER A 285 -16.32 20.63 -71.42
N TYR A 286 -17.42 21.36 -71.24
CA TYR A 286 -18.00 21.68 -69.92
C TYR A 286 -18.40 20.41 -69.16
N ARG A 287 -19.10 19.49 -69.83
CA ARG A 287 -19.44 18.16 -69.27
C ARG A 287 -18.20 17.35 -68.86
N LYS A 288 -17.12 17.42 -69.63
CA LYS A 288 -15.85 16.76 -69.31
C LYS A 288 -15.16 17.44 -68.12
N GLN A 289 -15.14 18.78 -68.11
CA GLN A 289 -14.54 19.58 -67.05
C GLN A 289 -15.21 19.32 -65.70
N ALA A 290 -16.55 19.36 -65.63
CA ALA A 290 -17.30 19.01 -64.42
C ALA A 290 -16.93 17.62 -63.88
N SER A 291 -16.81 16.61 -64.78
CA SER A 291 -16.38 15.27 -64.36
C SER A 291 -14.94 15.18 -63.85
N ILE A 292 -14.05 16.08 -64.27
CA ILE A 292 -12.67 16.19 -63.76
C ILE A 292 -12.69 16.90 -62.40
N ARG A 293 -13.42 18.02 -62.28
CA ARG A 293 -13.59 18.78 -61.04
C ARG A 293 -14.16 17.92 -59.93
N LEU A 294 -15.32 17.28 -60.15
CA LEU A 294 -15.95 16.38 -59.18
C LEU A 294 -15.01 15.22 -58.78
N GLY A 295 -14.21 14.70 -59.71
CA GLY A 295 -13.20 13.67 -59.42
C GLY A 295 -12.06 14.16 -58.51
N ILE A 296 -11.58 15.39 -58.73
CA ILE A 296 -10.59 16.06 -57.88
C ILE A 296 -11.18 16.32 -56.49
N THR A 297 -12.36 16.93 -56.43
CA THR A 297 -13.09 17.27 -55.20
C THR A 297 -13.39 16.03 -54.36
N ALA A 298 -13.94 14.97 -54.96
CA ALA A 298 -14.20 13.71 -54.26
C ALA A 298 -12.92 13.06 -53.71
N SER A 299 -11.81 13.11 -54.45
CA SER A 299 -10.52 12.59 -53.98
C SER A 299 -9.92 13.43 -52.85
N LEU A 300 -10.07 14.76 -52.87
CA LEU A 300 -9.65 15.63 -51.78
C LEU A 300 -10.53 15.44 -50.54
N ILE A 301 -11.84 15.25 -50.70
CA ILE A 301 -12.76 14.89 -49.61
C ILE A 301 -12.31 13.60 -48.93
N ASP A 302 -12.01 12.54 -49.68
CA ASP A 302 -11.56 11.26 -49.10
C ASP A 302 -10.21 11.39 -48.39
N GLN A 303 -9.25 12.18 -48.91
CA GLN A 303 -8.00 12.50 -48.20
C GLN A 303 -8.22 13.27 -46.89
N ILE A 304 -9.21 14.16 -46.84
CA ILE A 304 -9.59 14.92 -45.64
C ILE A 304 -10.25 13.97 -44.62
N ALA A 305 -11.09 13.02 -45.08
CA ALA A 305 -11.67 11.97 -44.24
C ALA A 305 -10.58 11.04 -43.68
N ASP A 306 -9.67 10.55 -44.51
CA ASP A 306 -8.51 9.73 -44.12
C ASP A 306 -7.60 10.44 -43.11
N ARG A 307 -7.53 11.77 -43.13
CA ARG A 307 -6.78 12.57 -42.14
C ARG A 307 -7.48 12.54 -40.77
N ALA A 308 -8.81 12.58 -40.74
CA ALA A 308 -9.61 12.46 -39.52
C ALA A 308 -9.67 11.01 -39.01
N ASP A 309 -9.80 10.00 -39.88
CA ASP A 309 -9.72 8.58 -39.52
C ASP A 309 -8.36 8.26 -38.88
N ARG A 310 -7.24 8.75 -39.44
CA ARG A 310 -5.90 8.61 -38.84
C ARG A 310 -5.80 9.28 -37.46
N ALA A 311 -6.41 10.45 -37.26
CA ALA A 311 -6.44 11.11 -35.96
C ALA A 311 -7.25 10.33 -34.92
N SER A 312 -8.37 9.72 -35.33
CA SER A 312 -9.15 8.81 -34.48
C SER A 312 -8.34 7.57 -34.08
N ASP A 313 -7.65 6.97 -35.04
CA ASP A 313 -6.86 5.76 -34.86
C ASP A 313 -5.64 6.02 -33.96
N GLU A 314 -5.00 7.18 -34.07
CA GLU A 314 -3.93 7.63 -33.16
C GLU A 314 -4.44 7.91 -31.74
N ALA A 315 -5.58 8.59 -31.59
CA ALA A 315 -6.20 8.82 -30.28
C ALA A 315 -6.58 7.50 -29.58
N LEU A 316 -7.15 6.54 -30.31
CA LEU A 316 -7.47 5.20 -29.81
C LEU A 316 -6.20 4.42 -29.40
N ARG A 317 -5.16 4.42 -30.24
CA ARG A 317 -3.86 3.81 -29.93
C ARG A 317 -3.25 4.42 -28.67
N ASN A 318 -3.32 5.74 -28.51
CA ASN A 318 -2.86 6.44 -27.31
C ASN A 318 -3.68 6.08 -26.06
N ALA A 319 -5.00 5.99 -26.15
CA ALA A 319 -5.85 5.51 -25.05
C ALA A 319 -5.50 4.07 -24.62
N VAL A 320 -5.27 3.17 -25.57
CA VAL A 320 -4.87 1.77 -25.32
C VAL A 320 -3.47 1.68 -24.72
N LEU A 321 -2.51 2.47 -25.19
CA LEU A 321 -1.15 2.53 -24.63
C LEU A 321 -1.16 3.07 -23.19
N LEU A 322 -1.92 4.13 -22.92
CA LEU A 322 -2.12 4.68 -21.57
C LEU A 322 -2.75 3.65 -20.63
N LEU A 323 -3.79 2.94 -21.08
CA LEU A 323 -4.43 1.88 -20.31
C LEU A 323 -3.48 0.70 -20.03
N GLY A 324 -2.68 0.30 -21.02
CA GLY A 324 -1.67 -0.76 -20.88
C GLY A 324 -0.56 -0.38 -19.89
N LEU A 325 -0.05 0.84 -19.98
CA LEU A 325 0.94 1.38 -19.03
C LEU A 325 0.36 1.55 -17.62
N ALA A 326 -0.89 1.99 -17.50
CA ALA A 326 -1.61 2.08 -16.22
C ALA A 326 -1.76 0.71 -15.56
N LEU A 327 -2.17 -0.31 -16.32
CA LEU A 327 -2.32 -1.68 -15.84
C LEU A 327 -0.97 -2.30 -15.43
N LEU A 328 0.08 -2.08 -16.23
CA LEU A 328 1.44 -2.55 -15.92
C LEU A 328 1.99 -1.86 -14.66
N GLY A 329 1.80 -0.55 -14.53
CA GLY A 329 2.15 0.21 -13.32
C GLY A 329 1.39 -0.27 -12.08
N PHE A 330 0.09 -0.55 -12.22
CA PHE A 330 -0.74 -1.12 -11.16
C PHE A 330 -0.24 -2.52 -10.73
N VAL A 331 0.11 -3.40 -11.67
CA VAL A 331 0.63 -4.74 -11.37
C VAL A 331 1.99 -4.67 -10.66
N LEU A 332 2.90 -3.81 -11.12
CA LEU A 332 4.20 -3.58 -10.47
C LEU A 332 4.03 -3.02 -9.05
N TRP A 333 3.14 -2.05 -8.86
CA TRP A 333 2.84 -1.46 -7.55
C TRP A 333 2.17 -2.46 -6.59
N PHE A 334 1.26 -3.30 -7.10
CA PHE A 334 0.63 -4.37 -6.33
C PHE A 334 1.66 -5.40 -5.89
N ALA A 335 2.56 -5.83 -6.78
CA ALA A 335 3.67 -6.72 -6.46
C ALA A 335 4.61 -6.11 -5.40
N PHE A 336 4.95 -4.83 -5.53
CA PHE A 336 5.73 -4.09 -4.53
C PHE A 336 5.02 -4.01 -3.17
N SER A 337 3.72 -3.73 -3.14
CA SER A 337 2.92 -3.71 -1.90
C SER A 337 2.85 -5.09 -1.23
N VAL A 338 2.77 -6.17 -2.01
CA VAL A 338 2.87 -7.56 -1.51
C VAL A 338 4.26 -7.88 -0.98
N ALA A 339 5.33 -7.37 -1.62
CA ALA A 339 6.70 -7.51 -1.15
C ALA A 339 6.91 -6.80 0.19
N VAL A 340 6.57 -5.51 0.31
CA VAL A 340 6.66 -4.74 1.57
C VAL A 340 5.81 -5.36 2.69
N ARG A 341 4.64 -5.93 2.37
CA ARG A 341 3.83 -6.68 3.33
C ARG A 341 4.50 -7.97 3.80
N ARG A 342 5.33 -8.61 2.97
CA ARG A 342 6.09 -9.81 3.33
C ARG A 342 7.38 -9.50 4.08
N SER A 343 8.14 -8.47 3.69
CA SER A 343 9.42 -8.12 4.32
C SER A 343 9.27 -7.32 5.62
N VAL A 344 8.40 -6.30 5.67
CA VAL A 344 8.30 -5.40 6.83
C VAL A 344 7.16 -5.79 7.76
N VAL A 345 5.94 -5.90 7.23
CA VAL A 345 4.74 -6.03 8.09
C VAL A 345 4.71 -7.36 8.85
N ARG A 346 5.11 -8.46 8.21
CA ARG A 346 5.08 -9.80 8.83
C ARG A 346 6.12 -9.98 9.95
N PRO A 347 7.43 -9.70 9.74
CA PRO A 347 8.42 -9.85 10.81
C PRO A 347 8.14 -8.96 12.02
N VAL A 348 7.75 -7.69 11.82
CA VAL A 348 7.40 -6.78 12.94
C VAL A 348 6.20 -7.31 13.74
N GLN A 349 5.18 -7.87 13.07
CA GLN A 349 4.05 -8.49 13.77
C GLN A 349 4.46 -9.77 14.53
N ALA A 350 5.34 -10.60 13.95
CA ALA A 350 5.86 -11.80 14.61
C ALA A 350 6.71 -11.44 15.85
N LEU A 351 7.59 -10.45 15.73
CA LEU A 351 8.43 -9.94 16.82
C LEU A 351 7.58 -9.38 17.97
N THR A 352 6.55 -8.60 17.64
CA THR A 352 5.62 -8.03 18.64
C THR A 352 4.88 -9.14 19.40
N GLY A 353 4.35 -10.16 18.69
CA GLY A 353 3.65 -11.28 19.32
C GLY A 353 4.56 -12.16 20.16
N ALA A 354 5.80 -12.41 19.71
CA ALA A 354 6.79 -13.17 20.47
C ALA A 354 7.19 -12.43 21.76
N ALA A 355 7.40 -11.11 21.69
CA ALA A 355 7.72 -10.29 22.87
C ALA A 355 6.59 -10.32 23.93
N GLN A 356 5.33 -10.29 23.50
CA GLN A 356 4.19 -10.43 24.41
C GLN A 356 4.14 -11.81 25.09
N GLN A 357 4.41 -12.89 24.35
CA GLN A 357 4.49 -14.24 24.91
C GLN A 357 5.65 -14.40 25.91
N VAL A 358 6.82 -13.81 25.62
CA VAL A 358 7.97 -13.83 26.55
C VAL A 358 7.65 -13.07 27.84
N ALA A 359 6.93 -11.93 27.77
CA ALA A 359 6.49 -11.20 28.95
C ALA A 359 5.53 -12.02 29.83
N GLU A 360 4.47 -12.60 29.24
CA GLU A 360 3.50 -13.43 29.97
C GLU A 360 4.15 -14.66 30.65
N VAL A 361 5.13 -15.30 30.01
CA VAL A 361 5.82 -16.45 30.61
C VAL A 361 6.78 -15.99 31.70
N ALA A 362 7.51 -14.88 31.51
CA ALA A 362 8.41 -14.34 32.52
C ALA A 362 7.66 -13.94 33.81
N GLU A 363 6.48 -13.34 33.72
CA GLU A 363 5.64 -13.01 34.89
C GLU A 363 5.20 -14.26 35.67
N ARG A 364 4.79 -15.33 34.97
CA ARG A 364 4.38 -16.60 35.59
C ARG A 364 5.53 -17.31 36.29
N GLU A 365 6.70 -17.39 35.65
CA GLU A 365 7.89 -18.03 36.24
C GLU A 365 8.46 -17.22 37.41
N LEU A 366 8.42 -15.88 37.35
CA LEU A 366 8.82 -15.03 38.48
C LEU A 366 7.92 -15.18 39.71
N ALA A 367 6.62 -15.42 39.51
CA ALA A 367 5.71 -15.76 40.61
C ALA A 367 6.02 -17.17 41.17
N ARG A 368 6.20 -18.18 40.29
CA ARG A 368 6.48 -19.56 40.71
C ARG A 368 7.78 -19.70 41.50
N VAL A 369 8.86 -19.03 41.07
CA VAL A 369 10.18 -19.00 41.73
C VAL A 369 10.20 -18.11 42.99
N ALA A 370 9.10 -17.44 43.34
CA ALA A 370 8.98 -16.68 44.58
C ALA A 370 8.39 -17.49 45.75
N ASP A 371 7.57 -18.51 45.47
CA ASP A 371 6.72 -19.23 46.44
C ASP A 371 7.16 -20.69 46.72
N ASP A 372 7.96 -21.30 45.84
CA ASP A 372 8.31 -22.72 45.89
C ASP A 372 9.82 -22.99 46.13
N ASP A 373 10.12 -23.90 47.05
CA ASP A 373 11.46 -24.45 47.35
C ASP A 373 11.57 -25.94 46.90
N GLY A 374 10.59 -26.44 46.14
CA GLY A 374 10.54 -27.81 45.64
C GLY A 374 11.76 -28.22 44.81
N GLU A 375 12.25 -29.44 45.05
CA GLU A 375 13.39 -29.98 44.29
C GLU A 375 13.01 -30.36 42.85
N ASP A 376 13.88 -29.96 41.92
CA ASP A 376 14.00 -30.45 40.53
C ASP A 376 12.87 -30.15 39.52
N GLU A 377 12.76 -28.88 39.10
CA GLU A 377 12.39 -28.56 37.72
C GLU A 377 13.45 -27.67 37.04
N GLY A 378 13.77 -27.98 35.78
CA GLY A 378 14.88 -27.36 35.04
C GLY A 378 14.64 -25.91 34.59
N PRO A 379 15.68 -25.17 34.18
CA PRO A 379 15.58 -23.74 33.88
C PRO A 379 14.54 -23.43 32.77
N PRO A 380 13.78 -22.32 32.91
CA PRO A 380 12.62 -22.03 32.08
C PRO A 380 13.01 -21.86 30.60
N ARG A 381 12.42 -22.69 29.75
CA ARG A 381 12.69 -22.73 28.30
C ARG A 381 11.85 -21.70 27.55
N LEU A 382 12.20 -20.42 27.73
CA LEU A 382 11.65 -19.33 26.91
C LEU A 382 11.94 -19.60 25.43
N GLY A 383 10.91 -19.50 24.58
CA GLY A 383 11.07 -19.66 23.13
C GLY A 383 11.93 -18.54 22.53
N ALA A 384 12.87 -18.88 21.65
CA ALA A 384 13.66 -17.90 20.92
C ALA A 384 12.84 -17.24 19.80
N MET A 385 13.07 -15.94 19.57
CA MET A 385 12.41 -15.19 18.51
C MET A 385 12.96 -15.58 17.13
N PRO A 386 12.09 -15.89 16.13
CA PRO A 386 12.54 -16.35 14.84
C PRO A 386 13.14 -15.20 14.01
N VAL A 387 14.45 -15.26 13.74
CA VAL A 387 15.16 -14.30 12.87
C VAL A 387 14.81 -14.59 11.41
N THR A 388 13.73 -13.99 10.91
CA THR A 388 13.18 -14.26 9.55
C THR A 388 13.79 -13.42 8.42
N ALA A 389 14.68 -12.47 8.74
CA ALA A 389 15.22 -11.50 7.79
C ALA A 389 16.72 -11.22 8.05
N ARG A 390 17.37 -10.53 7.10
CA ARG A 390 18.78 -10.08 7.17
C ARG A 390 18.87 -8.57 6.95
N ASP A 391 18.02 -7.86 7.69
CA ASP A 391 17.83 -6.42 7.71
C ASP A 391 17.83 -5.94 9.18
N GLU A 392 17.54 -4.67 9.42
CA GLU A 392 17.50 -4.06 10.75
C GLU A 392 16.45 -4.71 11.67
N ILE A 393 15.43 -5.38 11.11
CA ILE A 393 14.43 -6.14 11.88
C ILE A 393 14.98 -7.52 12.29
N GLY A 394 15.81 -8.13 11.44
CA GLY A 394 16.59 -9.32 11.78
C GLY A 394 17.60 -9.06 12.90
N GLU A 395 18.37 -7.97 12.80
CA GLU A 395 19.33 -7.55 13.82
C GLU A 395 18.65 -7.25 15.17
N LEU A 396 17.49 -6.57 15.14
CA LEU A 396 16.68 -6.33 16.36
C LEU A 396 16.19 -7.64 17.02
N ALA A 397 15.81 -8.64 16.23
CA ALA A 397 15.41 -9.95 16.76
C ALA A 397 16.60 -10.70 17.39
N GLU A 398 17.80 -10.61 16.80
CA GLU A 398 19.03 -11.19 17.35
C GLU A 398 19.46 -10.49 18.65
N ALA A 399 19.39 -9.15 18.69
CA ALA A 399 19.65 -8.36 19.90
C ALA A 399 18.67 -8.71 21.04
N PHE A 400 17.38 -8.89 20.75
CA PHE A 400 16.39 -9.31 21.76
C PHE A 400 16.67 -10.73 22.29
N ASN A 401 17.00 -11.67 21.40
CA ASN A 401 17.41 -13.03 21.78
C ASN A 401 18.67 -13.02 22.69
N HIS A 402 19.62 -12.11 22.44
CA HIS A 402 20.80 -11.95 23.29
C HIS A 402 20.47 -11.41 24.68
N VAL A 403 19.58 -10.40 24.79
CA VAL A 403 19.06 -9.90 26.08
C VAL A 403 18.32 -11.00 26.84
N GLN A 404 17.44 -11.75 26.18
CA GLN A 404 16.68 -12.87 26.75
C GLN A 404 17.60 -13.97 27.29
N THR A 405 18.63 -14.37 26.52
CA THR A 405 19.64 -15.35 26.94
C THR A 405 20.43 -14.85 28.16
N THR A 406 20.79 -13.56 28.18
CA THR A 406 21.52 -12.94 29.28
C THR A 406 20.69 -12.86 30.56
N ALA A 407 19.39 -12.54 30.46
CA ALA A 407 18.47 -12.52 31.60
C ALA A 407 18.32 -13.92 32.23
N VAL A 408 18.16 -14.97 31.43
CA VAL A 408 18.10 -16.36 31.91
C VAL A 408 19.41 -16.77 32.60
N ALA A 409 20.58 -16.40 32.05
CA ALA A 409 21.86 -16.70 32.66
C ALA A 409 22.07 -15.97 34.01
N LEU A 410 21.58 -14.74 34.16
CA LEU A 410 21.61 -13.99 35.42
C LEU A 410 20.69 -14.64 36.48
N LEU A 411 19.48 -15.06 36.11
CA LEU A 411 18.56 -15.78 37.00
C LEU A 411 19.16 -17.11 37.48
N GLN A 412 19.73 -17.91 36.57
CA GLN A 412 20.43 -19.16 36.92
C GLN A 412 21.57 -18.91 37.91
N ARG A 413 22.38 -17.86 37.70
CA ARG A 413 23.49 -17.51 38.60
C ARG A 413 23.01 -17.11 39.99
N GLN A 414 21.87 -16.42 40.10
CA GLN A 414 21.27 -16.05 41.38
C GLN A 414 20.78 -17.28 42.16
N VAL A 415 20.14 -18.24 41.49
CA VAL A 415 19.69 -19.51 42.09
C VAL A 415 20.89 -20.34 42.59
N LEU A 416 21.93 -20.48 41.77
CA LEU A 416 23.17 -21.19 42.16
C LEU A 416 23.87 -20.52 43.36
N SER A 417 23.84 -19.18 43.45
CA SER A 417 24.41 -18.46 44.59
C SER A 417 23.71 -18.79 45.91
N ARG A 418 22.38 -18.97 45.91
CA ARG A 418 21.62 -19.40 47.10
C ARG A 418 21.97 -20.83 47.50
N ARG A 419 22.03 -21.76 46.54
CA ARG A 419 22.37 -23.17 46.77
C ARG A 419 23.75 -23.32 47.43
N ASN A 420 24.75 -22.55 46.98
CA ASN A 420 26.08 -22.54 47.59
C ASN A 420 26.07 -22.07 49.06
N VAL A 421 25.22 -21.10 49.43
CA VAL A 421 25.13 -20.61 50.82
C VAL A 421 24.53 -21.68 51.74
N ALA A 422 23.45 -22.34 51.31
CA ALA A 422 22.88 -23.47 52.05
C ALA A 422 23.89 -24.62 52.21
N GLU A 423 24.57 -25.02 51.12
CA GLU A 423 25.60 -26.07 51.17
C GLU A 423 26.79 -25.71 52.07
N MET A 424 27.17 -24.43 52.16
CA MET A 424 28.17 -23.96 53.11
C MET A 424 27.71 -24.11 54.57
N PHE A 425 26.48 -23.69 54.91
CA PHE A 425 25.96 -23.86 56.27
C PHE A 425 25.89 -25.33 56.68
N GLY A 426 25.41 -26.22 55.80
CA GLY A 426 25.33 -27.65 56.08
C GLY A 426 26.70 -28.31 56.27
N ASN A 427 27.69 -27.91 55.47
CA ASN A 427 29.07 -28.39 55.64
C ASN A 427 29.79 -27.80 56.87
N VAL A 428 29.40 -26.62 57.35
CA VAL A 428 29.88 -26.07 58.64
C VAL A 428 29.25 -26.83 59.81
N GLY A 429 27.92 -26.93 59.85
CA GLY A 429 27.19 -27.64 60.91
C GLY A 429 27.69 -29.08 61.07
N ARG A 430 27.75 -29.86 59.98
CA ARG A 430 28.22 -31.25 60.04
C ARG A 430 29.65 -31.42 60.52
N ARG A 431 30.55 -30.43 60.28
CA ARG A 431 31.91 -30.44 60.84
C ARG A 431 31.92 -30.16 62.35
N VAL A 432 31.10 -29.21 62.81
CA VAL A 432 30.99 -28.89 64.24
C VAL A 432 30.36 -30.09 64.99
N SER A 433 29.22 -30.61 64.54
CA SER A 433 28.54 -31.75 65.19
C SER A 433 29.46 -32.99 65.31
N ASN A 434 30.26 -33.28 64.27
CA ASN A 434 31.27 -34.35 64.30
C ASN A 434 32.43 -34.08 65.28
N LEU A 435 32.95 -32.84 65.33
CA LEU A 435 34.03 -32.47 66.25
C LEU A 435 33.54 -32.55 67.70
N THR A 436 32.38 -31.97 67.96
CA THR A 436 31.78 -31.89 69.30
C THR A 436 31.33 -33.26 69.81
N SER A 437 30.81 -34.14 68.95
CA SER A 437 30.49 -35.53 69.34
C SER A 437 31.73 -36.32 69.77
N ARG A 438 32.92 -36.04 69.20
CA ARG A 438 34.19 -36.61 69.66
C ARG A 438 34.67 -35.98 70.97
N GLN A 439 34.39 -34.70 71.19
CA GLN A 439 34.71 -34.00 72.43
C GLN A 439 33.88 -34.55 73.60
N LEU A 440 32.57 -34.76 73.43
CA LEU A 440 31.70 -35.44 74.39
C LEU A 440 32.26 -36.82 74.77
N ALA A 441 32.55 -37.68 73.79
CA ALA A 441 33.09 -39.02 74.05
C ALA A 441 34.45 -39.04 74.80
N LEU A 442 35.20 -37.94 74.77
CA LEU A 442 36.40 -37.73 75.58
C LEU A 442 36.08 -37.23 76.99
N ILE A 443 35.09 -36.34 77.15
CA ILE A 443 34.59 -35.88 78.46
C ILE A 443 33.99 -37.07 79.23
N ASP A 444 33.11 -37.86 78.59
CA ASP A 444 32.56 -39.12 79.13
C ASP A 444 33.66 -40.05 79.66
N ALA A 445 34.81 -40.10 78.97
CA ALA A 445 35.92 -40.98 79.29
C ALA A 445 36.77 -40.48 80.46
N VAL A 446 36.80 -39.16 80.69
CA VAL A 446 37.41 -38.55 81.88
C VAL A 446 36.48 -38.63 83.08
N GLU A 447 35.19 -38.31 82.93
CA GLU A 447 34.19 -38.40 84.01
C GLU A 447 34.14 -39.81 84.60
N ARG A 448 34.07 -40.85 83.76
CA ARG A 448 34.06 -42.26 84.21
C ARG A 448 35.34 -42.73 84.92
N GLY A 449 36.39 -41.91 84.94
CA GLY A 449 37.63 -42.17 85.68
C GLY A 449 37.82 -41.32 86.93
N GLU A 450 36.95 -40.34 87.18
CA GLU A 450 37.14 -39.32 88.21
C GLU A 450 36.23 -39.54 89.43
N THR A 451 36.69 -39.12 90.61
CA THR A 451 35.97 -39.23 91.88
C THR A 451 36.06 -37.98 92.78
N ASP A 452 36.88 -36.98 92.43
CA ASP A 452 36.84 -35.66 93.07
C ASP A 452 35.54 -34.91 92.68
N PRO A 453 34.63 -34.61 93.63
CA PRO A 453 33.38 -33.92 93.31
C PRO A 453 33.58 -32.48 92.80
N GLU A 454 34.66 -31.78 93.18
CA GLU A 454 34.95 -30.44 92.64
C GLU A 454 35.38 -30.49 91.17
N LEU A 455 36.08 -31.55 90.77
CA LEU A 455 36.48 -31.75 89.38
C LEU A 455 35.32 -32.30 88.54
N LEU A 456 34.48 -33.16 89.11
CA LEU A 456 33.26 -33.66 88.47
C LEU A 456 32.28 -32.51 88.12
N GLU A 457 32.05 -31.56 89.04
CA GLU A 457 31.20 -30.39 88.75
C GLU A 457 31.77 -29.52 87.61
N ARG A 458 33.09 -29.39 87.52
CA ARG A 458 33.77 -28.68 86.42
C ARG A 458 33.67 -29.45 85.09
N LEU A 459 33.72 -30.78 85.12
CA LEU A 459 33.52 -31.63 83.94
C LEU A 459 32.07 -31.53 83.42
N TYR A 460 31.06 -31.57 84.30
CA TYR A 460 29.66 -31.34 83.90
C TYR A 460 29.43 -29.97 83.26
N SER A 461 30.10 -28.91 83.74
CA SER A 461 30.05 -27.58 83.10
C SER A 461 30.61 -27.60 81.67
N ILE A 462 31.66 -28.40 81.41
CA ILE A 462 32.27 -28.53 80.07
C ILE A 462 31.39 -29.39 79.15
N ASP A 463 30.78 -30.46 79.66
CA ASP A 463 29.83 -31.28 78.90
C ASP A 463 28.64 -30.45 78.39
N HIS A 464 27.98 -29.69 79.26
CA HIS A 464 26.82 -28.88 78.85
C HIS A 464 27.15 -27.89 77.72
N ILE A 465 28.38 -27.34 77.70
CA ILE A 465 28.87 -26.50 76.60
C ILE A 465 29.04 -27.32 75.31
N ALA A 466 29.52 -28.57 75.40
CA ALA A 466 29.61 -29.48 74.26
C ALA A 466 28.22 -29.89 73.73
N VAL A 467 27.29 -30.30 74.58
CA VAL A 467 25.91 -30.64 74.18
C VAL A 467 25.23 -29.46 73.47
N ARG A 468 25.36 -28.25 74.03
CA ARG A 468 24.85 -27.01 73.43
C ARG A 468 25.51 -26.67 72.09
N LEU A 469 26.82 -26.87 71.95
CA LEU A 469 27.54 -26.65 70.68
C LEU A 469 27.12 -27.66 69.60
N ARG A 470 26.86 -28.92 69.98
CA ARG A 470 26.29 -29.92 69.08
C ARG A 470 24.90 -29.52 68.61
N ARG A 471 24.01 -29.13 69.53
CA ARG A 471 22.64 -28.71 69.18
C ARG A 471 22.62 -27.51 68.22
N ASN A 472 23.50 -26.52 68.42
CA ASN A 472 23.69 -25.40 67.49
C ASN A 472 24.14 -25.87 66.08
N ALA A 473 24.98 -26.90 66.00
CA ALA A 473 25.43 -27.46 64.74
C ALA A 473 24.33 -28.22 64.00
N ASP A 474 23.52 -28.98 64.74
CA ASP A 474 22.38 -29.74 64.22
C ASP A 474 21.27 -28.77 63.72
N SER A 475 21.04 -27.67 64.46
CA SER A 475 20.22 -26.52 64.02
C SER A 475 20.72 -25.90 62.71
N LEU A 476 22.04 -25.73 62.52
CA LEU A 476 22.58 -25.24 61.23
C LEU A 476 22.44 -26.25 60.09
N MET A 477 22.45 -27.55 60.38
CA MET A 477 22.22 -28.60 59.37
C MET A 477 20.76 -28.64 58.91
N LEU A 478 19.80 -28.54 59.82
CA LEU A 478 18.38 -28.40 59.52
C LEU A 478 18.12 -27.21 58.57
N LEU A 479 18.72 -26.05 58.87
CA LEU A 479 18.59 -24.82 58.07
C LEU A 479 19.26 -24.92 56.69
N ALA A 480 20.15 -25.88 56.49
CA ALA A 480 20.73 -26.24 55.21
C ALA A 480 19.98 -27.37 54.48
N GLY A 481 18.83 -27.81 55.00
CA GLY A 481 18.05 -28.94 54.47
C GLY A 481 18.61 -30.32 54.81
N ILE A 482 19.71 -30.41 55.58
CA ILE A 482 20.38 -31.68 55.91
C ILE A 482 19.78 -32.26 57.20
N ARG A 483 18.91 -33.27 57.08
CA ARG A 483 18.51 -34.12 58.23
C ARG A 483 19.35 -35.40 58.28
N GLU A 484 20.04 -35.63 59.40
CA GLU A 484 20.52 -36.95 59.77
C GLU A 484 19.41 -37.64 60.59
N THR A 485 18.73 -38.64 60.02
CA THR A 485 17.73 -39.43 60.72
C THR A 485 18.40 -40.34 61.75
N GLY A 486 17.94 -40.29 63.01
CA GLY A 486 18.44 -41.14 64.08
C GLY A 486 18.14 -42.62 63.83
N LEU A 487 19.12 -43.36 63.31
CA LEU A 487 18.98 -44.76 62.93
C LEU A 487 18.59 -45.65 64.13
N GLY A 488 17.32 -46.07 64.19
CA GLY A 488 16.85 -47.13 65.09
C GLY A 488 16.18 -46.71 66.39
N SER A 489 15.74 -45.45 66.54
CA SER A 489 14.86 -45.08 67.67
C SER A 489 13.46 -45.67 67.50
N GLY A 490 12.95 -46.38 68.52
CA GLY A 490 11.54 -46.78 68.59
C GLY A 490 10.64 -45.66 69.13
N PRO A 491 9.30 -45.85 69.12
CA PRO A 491 8.37 -44.88 69.70
C PRO A 491 8.68 -44.59 71.17
N ALA A 492 8.75 -43.31 71.54
CA ALA A 492 9.07 -42.87 72.90
C ALA A 492 7.90 -42.07 73.49
N ALA A 493 7.66 -42.21 74.81
CA ALA A 493 6.68 -41.38 75.50
C ALA A 493 7.04 -39.89 75.37
N LEU A 494 6.05 -39.03 75.16
CA LEU A 494 6.24 -37.57 75.01
C LEU A 494 6.98 -36.96 76.22
N THR A 495 6.73 -37.50 77.41
CA THR A 495 7.43 -37.21 78.67
C THR A 495 8.93 -37.53 78.61
N ASN A 496 9.34 -38.57 77.89
CA ASN A 496 10.74 -38.93 77.65
C ASN A 496 11.38 -38.09 76.55
N VAL A 497 10.63 -37.65 75.53
CA VAL A 497 11.12 -36.68 74.53
C VAL A 497 11.43 -35.33 75.21
N VAL A 498 10.52 -34.85 76.07
CA VAL A 498 10.77 -33.66 76.90
C VAL A 498 11.95 -33.88 77.85
N ARG A 499 12.06 -35.05 78.51
CA ARG A 499 13.22 -35.38 79.36
C ARG A 499 14.55 -35.38 78.57
N ALA A 500 14.55 -35.86 77.33
CA ALA A 500 15.72 -35.81 76.46
C ALA A 500 16.11 -34.38 76.08
N ALA A 501 15.13 -33.50 75.83
CA ALA A 501 15.36 -32.08 75.61
C ALA A 501 15.90 -31.37 76.87
N LEU A 502 15.43 -31.73 78.07
CA LEU A 502 15.99 -31.23 79.34
C LEU A 502 17.43 -31.70 79.59
N GLY A 503 17.83 -32.82 79.00
CA GLY A 503 19.24 -33.25 78.97
C GLY A 503 20.12 -32.47 77.98
N GLN A 504 19.55 -31.56 77.18
CA GLN A 504 20.25 -30.78 76.15
C GLN A 504 20.31 -29.27 76.46
N ILE A 505 20.06 -28.88 77.71
CA ILE A 505 20.06 -27.49 78.16
C ILE A 505 20.88 -27.31 79.45
N GLU A 506 21.53 -26.16 79.55
CA GLU A 506 22.12 -25.72 80.83
C GLU A 506 21.00 -25.33 81.81
N GLY A 507 21.24 -25.51 83.11
CA GLY A 507 20.29 -25.06 84.14
C GLY A 507 19.00 -25.90 84.26
N PHE A 508 18.93 -27.10 83.67
CA PHE A 508 17.78 -28.02 83.76
C PHE A 508 17.27 -28.26 85.20
N ARG A 509 18.15 -28.14 86.21
CA ARG A 509 17.83 -28.20 87.65
C ARG A 509 16.78 -27.16 88.10
N ARG A 510 16.51 -26.12 87.30
CA ARG A 510 15.47 -25.09 87.51
C ARG A 510 14.11 -25.45 86.91
N VAL A 511 14.02 -26.53 86.14
CA VAL A 511 12.81 -26.88 85.39
C VAL A 511 11.93 -27.84 86.17
N GLN A 512 10.67 -27.47 86.38
CA GLN A 512 9.65 -28.31 87.02
C GLN A 512 8.81 -29.01 85.96
N LEU A 513 9.11 -30.28 85.69
CA LEU A 513 8.40 -31.10 84.71
C LEU A 513 7.15 -31.74 85.32
N GLN A 514 5.96 -31.30 84.89
CA GLN A 514 4.67 -31.89 85.25
C GLN A 514 4.18 -32.82 84.14
N ALA A 515 4.47 -34.12 84.27
CA ALA A 515 3.93 -35.16 83.39
C ALA A 515 2.45 -35.44 83.72
N ARG A 516 1.55 -35.19 82.74
CA ARG A 516 0.11 -35.47 82.83
C ARG A 516 -0.41 -36.24 81.59
N SER A 517 0.49 -36.86 80.84
CA SER A 517 0.23 -37.64 79.62
C SER A 517 1.33 -38.70 79.45
N GLU A 518 0.98 -39.87 78.90
CA GLU A 518 1.92 -40.97 78.57
C GLU A 518 1.76 -41.40 77.09
N VAL A 519 1.36 -40.47 76.22
CA VAL A 519 1.23 -40.73 74.77
C VAL A 519 2.60 -40.95 74.13
N LEU A 520 2.69 -41.90 73.20
CA LEU A 520 3.92 -42.20 72.46
C LEU A 520 4.04 -41.27 71.24
N VAL A 521 5.26 -40.90 70.88
CA VAL A 521 5.60 -40.06 69.72
C VAL A 521 6.07 -40.94 68.56
N GLU A 522 5.68 -40.57 67.35
CA GLU A 522 6.13 -41.16 66.09
C GLU A 522 7.67 -41.03 65.94
N PRO A 523 8.41 -42.13 65.64
CA PRO A 523 9.88 -42.13 65.61
C PRO A 523 10.57 -41.03 64.79
N ASP A 524 10.06 -40.71 63.61
CA ASP A 524 10.71 -39.86 62.63
C ASP A 524 10.69 -38.37 63.03
N VAL A 525 9.72 -37.96 63.87
CA VAL A 525 9.66 -36.62 64.48
C VAL A 525 10.35 -36.50 65.85
N ILE A 526 10.73 -37.59 66.54
CA ILE A 526 11.32 -37.54 67.90
C ILE A 526 12.54 -36.59 67.98
N GLY A 527 13.46 -36.66 67.02
CA GLY A 527 14.68 -35.84 67.01
C GLY A 527 14.38 -34.36 66.80
N ASP A 528 13.58 -34.05 65.76
CA ASP A 528 13.11 -32.71 65.44
C ASP A 528 12.32 -32.10 66.62
N LEU A 529 11.47 -32.87 67.28
CA LEU A 529 10.70 -32.44 68.46
C LEU A 529 11.59 -32.21 69.69
N THR A 530 12.59 -33.06 69.92
CA THR A 530 13.57 -32.88 71.00
C THR A 530 14.33 -31.56 70.80
N LEU A 531 14.76 -31.28 69.56
CA LEU A 531 15.40 -30.03 69.19
C LEU A 531 14.48 -28.81 69.42
N MET A 532 13.22 -28.88 68.96
CA MET A 532 12.22 -27.82 69.17
C MET A 532 12.02 -27.50 70.66
N VAL A 533 11.85 -28.54 71.50
CA VAL A 533 11.63 -28.36 72.94
C VAL A 533 12.90 -27.84 73.62
N ALA A 534 14.09 -28.31 73.25
CA ALA A 534 15.35 -27.83 73.82
C ALA A 534 15.60 -26.35 73.52
N GLU A 535 15.33 -25.89 72.28
CA GLU A 535 15.39 -24.46 71.94
C GLU A 535 14.40 -23.63 72.78
N LEU A 536 13.16 -24.09 72.95
CA LEU A 536 12.16 -23.36 73.74
C LEU A 536 12.51 -23.29 75.24
N VAL A 537 12.94 -24.40 75.85
CA VAL A 537 13.25 -24.42 77.29
C VAL A 537 14.58 -23.72 77.60
N GLU A 538 15.60 -23.76 76.73
CA GLU A 538 16.81 -22.94 76.95
C GLU A 538 16.48 -21.45 76.94
N ASN A 539 15.63 -20.98 76.03
CA ASN A 539 15.17 -19.59 76.04
C ASN A 539 14.44 -19.25 77.36
N ALA A 540 13.49 -20.07 77.79
CA ALA A 540 12.76 -19.89 79.06
C ALA A 540 13.70 -19.82 80.28
N VAL A 541 14.70 -20.69 80.37
CA VAL A 541 15.70 -20.72 81.45
C VAL A 541 16.64 -19.50 81.38
N SER A 542 17.02 -19.07 80.17
CA SER A 542 17.94 -17.95 79.94
C SER A 542 17.33 -16.57 80.23
N PHE A 543 16.03 -16.39 80.01
CA PHE A 543 15.33 -15.13 80.27
C PHE A 543 14.69 -15.03 81.66
N SER A 544 14.64 -16.14 82.43
CA SER A 544 14.14 -16.18 83.81
C SER A 544 15.23 -15.84 84.84
N PRO A 545 14.97 -14.93 85.81
CA PRO A 545 15.91 -14.60 86.89
C PRO A 545 16.44 -15.81 87.68
N GLU A 546 17.64 -15.67 88.24
CA GLU A 546 18.25 -16.66 89.12
C GLU A 546 17.32 -17.03 90.29
N GLY A 547 17.24 -18.32 90.61
CA GLY A 547 16.30 -18.86 91.61
C GLY A 547 14.85 -18.99 91.15
N SER A 548 14.44 -18.34 90.05
CA SER A 548 13.09 -18.53 89.47
C SER A 548 13.00 -19.87 88.71
N PRO A 549 11.95 -20.68 88.93
CA PRO A 549 11.72 -21.91 88.19
C PRO A 549 11.15 -21.65 86.79
N VAL A 550 11.30 -22.64 85.91
CA VAL A 550 10.57 -22.73 84.63
C VAL A 550 9.63 -23.93 84.72
N GLU A 551 8.35 -23.74 84.43
CA GLU A 551 7.38 -24.83 84.47
C GLU A 551 7.23 -25.45 83.08
N VAL A 552 7.30 -26.80 83.00
CA VAL A 552 7.05 -27.54 81.77
C VAL A 552 5.95 -28.57 82.02
N THR A 553 4.78 -28.35 81.43
CA THR A 553 3.62 -29.27 81.57
C THR A 553 3.40 -30.03 80.27
N VAL A 554 3.24 -31.36 80.38
CA VAL A 554 2.92 -32.24 79.24
C VAL A 554 1.53 -32.81 79.46
N GLN A 555 0.57 -32.46 78.59
CA GLN A 555 -0.85 -32.77 78.77
C GLN A 555 -1.51 -33.29 77.49
N ASN A 556 -2.59 -34.05 77.63
CA ASN A 556 -3.45 -34.43 76.51
C ASN A 556 -4.37 -33.25 76.14
N ALA A 557 -4.63 -33.08 74.84
CA ALA A 557 -5.61 -32.14 74.29
C ALA A 557 -6.67 -32.90 73.47
N ALA A 558 -7.69 -32.21 72.97
CA ALA A 558 -8.76 -32.83 72.19
C ALA A 558 -8.25 -33.47 70.89
N ASP A 559 -7.33 -32.78 70.19
CA ASP A 559 -6.86 -33.15 68.85
C ASP A 559 -5.41 -33.69 68.83
N GLY A 560 -4.85 -34.01 70.01
CA GLY A 560 -3.48 -34.50 70.16
C GLY A 560 -2.90 -34.28 71.56
N ALA A 561 -1.67 -33.77 71.64
CA ALA A 561 -0.97 -33.50 72.90
C ALA A 561 -0.33 -32.11 72.90
N VAL A 562 -0.19 -31.52 74.09
CA VAL A 562 0.35 -30.17 74.26
C VAL A 562 1.50 -30.18 75.26
N ILE A 563 2.60 -29.51 74.88
CA ILE A 563 3.69 -29.15 75.78
C ILE A 563 3.58 -27.64 76.05
N VAL A 564 3.44 -27.27 77.32
CA VAL A 564 3.45 -25.87 77.77
C VAL A 564 4.76 -25.60 78.50
N VAL A 565 5.55 -24.63 78.01
CA VAL A 565 6.78 -24.15 78.65
C VAL A 565 6.53 -22.72 79.14
N ALA A 566 6.43 -22.52 80.45
CA ALA A 566 6.17 -21.21 81.06
C ALA A 566 7.41 -20.69 81.79
N ASP A 567 7.87 -19.51 81.36
CA ASP A 567 8.93 -18.74 82.00
C ASP A 567 8.35 -17.61 82.87
N HIS A 568 9.15 -17.15 83.84
CA HIS A 568 8.83 -16.03 84.73
C HIS A 568 9.87 -14.90 84.61
N GLY A 569 10.29 -14.63 83.38
CA GLY A 569 11.28 -13.65 82.99
C GLY A 569 10.74 -12.25 82.74
N LEU A 570 11.56 -11.45 82.03
CA LEU A 570 11.19 -10.08 81.62
C LEU A 570 9.99 -10.03 80.66
N GLY A 571 9.67 -11.15 80.00
CA GLY A 571 8.61 -11.24 78.99
C GLY A 571 8.92 -10.47 77.71
N MET A 572 7.90 -10.32 76.85
CA MET A 572 7.97 -9.55 75.61
C MET A 572 6.90 -8.46 75.55
N SER A 573 7.16 -7.40 74.76
CA SER A 573 6.13 -6.42 74.39
C SER A 573 5.05 -7.08 73.53
N ALA A 574 3.85 -6.48 73.44
CA ALA A 574 2.76 -7.07 72.67
C ALA A 574 3.09 -7.11 71.16
N GLU A 575 3.78 -6.07 70.69
CA GLU A 575 4.25 -5.91 69.31
C GLU A 575 5.31 -6.96 68.98
N ARG A 576 6.30 -7.17 69.86
CA ARG A 576 7.34 -8.17 69.62
C ARG A 576 6.80 -9.60 69.72
N LEU A 577 5.92 -9.88 70.67
CA LEU A 577 5.27 -11.18 70.80
C LEU A 577 4.37 -11.49 69.59
N ALA A 578 3.67 -10.49 69.04
CA ALA A 578 2.95 -10.63 67.78
C ALA A 578 3.90 -10.83 66.58
N GLU A 579 5.04 -10.13 66.54
CA GLU A 579 6.07 -10.29 65.51
C GLU A 579 6.67 -11.71 65.51
N GLU A 580 7.06 -12.24 66.67
CA GLU A 580 7.62 -13.60 66.78
C GLU A 580 6.58 -14.67 66.45
N ASN A 581 5.33 -14.57 66.94
CA ASN A 581 4.25 -15.46 66.51
C ASN A 581 4.04 -15.42 64.98
N ALA A 582 4.08 -14.22 64.39
CA ALA A 582 3.99 -14.07 62.94
C ALA A 582 5.23 -14.63 62.21
N ARG A 583 6.41 -14.71 62.84
CA ARG A 583 7.64 -15.33 62.30
C ARG A 583 7.63 -16.87 62.41
N LEU A 584 6.98 -17.42 63.43
CA LEU A 584 6.74 -18.86 63.55
C LEU A 584 5.85 -19.36 62.40
N VAL A 585 4.77 -18.64 62.08
CA VAL A 585 3.82 -19.03 61.03
C VAL A 585 4.31 -18.67 59.60
N ARG A 586 4.90 -17.48 59.38
CA ARG A 586 5.34 -17.06 58.03
C ARG A 586 6.66 -17.73 57.61
N ARG A 587 6.76 -18.11 56.35
CA ARG A 587 8.03 -18.52 55.71
C ARG A 587 8.94 -17.29 55.49
N GLU A 588 9.71 -16.90 56.50
CA GLU A 588 10.79 -15.90 56.32
C GLU A 588 12.08 -16.55 55.79
N ARG A 589 12.88 -15.79 55.02
CA ARG A 589 14.04 -16.30 54.27
C ARG A 589 15.32 -16.33 55.12
N LEU A 590 16.10 -17.40 54.95
CA LEU A 590 17.39 -17.62 55.63
C LEU A 590 18.38 -16.45 55.46
N ASP A 591 18.44 -15.87 54.26
CA ASP A 591 19.30 -14.71 53.91
C ASP A 591 19.11 -13.46 54.79
N LEU A 592 18.06 -13.41 55.62
CA LEU A 592 17.69 -12.25 56.45
C LEU A 592 17.80 -12.52 57.96
N VAL A 593 18.18 -13.72 58.40
CA VAL A 593 18.16 -14.11 59.82
C VAL A 593 19.41 -13.59 60.56
N PRO A 594 19.27 -12.75 61.61
CA PRO A 594 20.41 -12.39 62.45
C PRO A 594 20.88 -13.60 63.26
N THR A 595 22.18 -13.90 63.22
CA THR A 595 22.82 -15.05 63.93
C THR A 595 22.71 -15.02 65.46
N LYS A 596 22.00 -14.04 66.03
CA LYS A 596 21.70 -13.92 67.47
C LYS A 596 20.32 -14.48 67.87
N VAL A 597 19.47 -14.90 66.93
CA VAL A 597 18.08 -15.33 67.20
C VAL A 597 17.74 -16.63 66.44
N LEU A 598 18.60 -17.64 66.55
CA LEU A 598 18.46 -18.89 65.78
C LEU A 598 17.29 -19.77 66.28
N GLY A 599 17.11 -19.89 67.60
CA GLY A 599 16.20 -20.86 68.22
C GLY A 599 14.73 -20.74 67.78
N LEU A 600 14.13 -19.54 67.85
CA LEU A 600 12.74 -19.35 67.39
C LEU A 600 12.59 -19.57 65.87
N PHE A 601 13.62 -19.33 65.07
CA PHE A 601 13.59 -19.61 63.63
C PHE A 601 13.64 -21.13 63.35
N VAL A 602 14.43 -21.88 64.13
CA VAL A 602 14.45 -23.36 64.12
C VAL A 602 13.08 -23.90 64.54
N VAL A 603 12.52 -23.43 65.66
CA VAL A 603 11.17 -23.80 66.14
C VAL A 603 10.12 -23.55 65.05
N GLY A 604 10.10 -22.35 64.44
CA GLY A 604 9.17 -22.03 63.34
C GLY A 604 9.36 -22.90 62.10
N THR A 605 10.60 -23.27 61.78
CA THR A 605 10.91 -24.16 60.64
C THR A 605 10.39 -25.58 60.88
N LEU A 606 10.59 -26.11 62.09
CA LEU A 606 10.10 -27.42 62.52
C LEU A 606 8.58 -27.46 62.67
N ALA A 607 7.98 -26.38 63.20
CA ALA A 607 6.53 -26.20 63.32
C ALA A 607 5.84 -26.32 61.95
N ARG A 608 6.32 -25.55 60.96
CA ARG A 608 5.81 -25.58 59.58
C ARG A 608 6.08 -26.90 58.84
N ARG A 609 7.11 -27.66 59.24
CA ARG A 609 7.47 -28.95 58.63
C ARG A 609 6.54 -30.08 59.07
N TRP A 610 6.20 -30.13 60.35
CA TRP A 610 5.45 -31.22 60.98
C TRP A 610 4.00 -30.86 61.29
N GLU A 611 3.52 -29.71 60.82
CA GLU A 611 2.18 -29.15 61.11
C GLU A 611 1.92 -28.97 62.63
N ILE A 612 2.99 -28.84 63.41
CA ILE A 612 2.95 -28.55 64.86
C ILE A 612 2.64 -27.06 65.03
N SER A 613 1.57 -26.73 65.75
CA SER A 613 1.27 -25.34 66.09
C SER A 613 2.10 -24.90 67.29
N VAL A 614 2.76 -23.74 67.19
CA VAL A 614 3.50 -23.12 68.30
C VAL A 614 3.02 -21.70 68.51
N ALA A 615 2.55 -21.39 69.72
CA ALA A 615 2.07 -20.08 70.12
C ALA A 615 2.82 -19.54 71.34
N LEU A 616 3.32 -18.31 71.25
CA LEU A 616 3.90 -17.58 72.37
C LEU A 616 2.82 -16.67 72.98
N THR A 617 2.59 -16.79 74.28
CA THR A 617 1.67 -15.97 75.07
C THR A 617 2.40 -15.37 76.28
N ARG A 618 1.77 -14.44 77.01
CA ARG A 618 2.37 -13.82 78.21
C ARG A 618 2.01 -14.62 79.45
N THR A 619 3.01 -15.07 80.21
CA THR A 619 2.79 -15.77 81.49
C THR A 619 2.14 -14.85 82.51
N ALA A 620 1.20 -15.38 83.30
CA ALA A 620 0.59 -14.65 84.41
C ALA A 620 1.66 -14.31 85.47
N GLY A 621 1.76 -13.03 85.84
CA GLY A 621 2.79 -12.52 86.77
C GLY A 621 4.07 -11.99 86.11
N GLY A 622 4.30 -12.28 84.83
CA GLY A 622 5.53 -11.92 84.09
C GLY A 622 6.16 -13.14 83.42
N GLY A 623 6.85 -12.92 82.31
CA GLY A 623 7.46 -13.95 81.45
C GLY A 623 6.69 -14.29 80.16
N VAL A 624 7.18 -15.28 79.41
CA VAL A 624 6.56 -15.84 78.20
C VAL A 624 6.15 -17.30 78.45
N THR A 625 5.00 -17.70 77.91
CA THR A 625 4.54 -19.09 77.86
C THR A 625 4.50 -19.55 76.41
N ALA A 626 5.29 -20.56 76.06
CA ALA A 626 5.27 -21.21 74.77
C ALA A 626 4.39 -22.48 74.83
N GLU A 627 3.33 -22.51 74.02
CA GLU A 627 2.43 -23.64 73.86
C GLU A 627 2.72 -24.35 72.53
N VAL A 628 3.14 -25.61 72.60
CA VAL A 628 3.44 -26.48 71.46
C VAL A 628 2.34 -27.54 71.35
N THR A 629 1.50 -27.45 70.32
CA THR A 629 0.41 -28.39 70.06
C THR A 629 0.80 -29.37 68.96
N LEU A 630 0.95 -30.64 69.34
CA LEU A 630 1.26 -31.75 68.44
C LEU A 630 -0.05 -32.33 67.90
N PRO A 631 -0.28 -32.35 66.57
CA PRO A 631 -1.44 -33.02 66.00
C PRO A 631 -1.38 -34.54 66.21
N SER A 632 -2.54 -35.18 66.31
CA SER A 632 -2.69 -36.63 66.49
C SER A 632 -2.00 -37.51 65.42
N SER A 633 -1.65 -36.96 64.25
CA SER A 633 -0.86 -37.62 63.21
C SER A 633 0.58 -37.98 63.64
N LEU A 634 1.14 -37.28 64.62
CA LEU A 634 2.49 -37.49 65.15
C LEU A 634 2.54 -38.38 66.40
N LEU A 635 1.39 -38.93 66.80
CA LEU A 635 1.18 -39.55 68.09
C LEU A 635 0.64 -40.98 67.94
N LEU A 636 1.12 -41.87 68.82
CA LEU A 636 0.79 -43.28 68.84
C LEU A 636 0.09 -43.63 70.17
N PRO A 637 -1.04 -44.37 70.14
CA PRO A 637 -1.75 -44.73 71.36
C PRO A 637 -0.91 -45.71 72.20
N ALA A 638 -0.85 -45.45 73.51
CA ALA A 638 -0.07 -46.25 74.46
C ALA A 638 -0.72 -47.62 74.74
N ALA A 639 -0.49 -48.58 73.83
CA ALA A 639 -0.75 -50.00 74.04
C ALA A 639 0.43 -50.66 74.78
N VAL A 640 0.15 -51.68 75.60
CA VAL A 640 1.16 -52.35 76.43
C VAL A 640 2.20 -53.07 75.57
N VAL A 641 3.46 -52.65 75.67
CA VAL A 641 4.60 -53.31 75.02
C VAL A 641 5.10 -54.46 75.90
N GLU A 642 4.93 -55.69 75.41
CA GLU A 642 5.57 -56.88 75.99
C GLU A 642 7.04 -56.96 75.53
N ALA A 643 7.95 -57.37 76.43
CA ALA A 643 9.39 -57.21 76.22
C ALA A 643 10.01 -58.28 75.29
N PRO A 644 10.92 -57.92 74.37
CA PRO A 644 11.53 -58.87 73.44
C PRO A 644 12.65 -59.71 74.07
N THR A 645 12.66 -61.01 73.77
CA THR A 645 13.77 -61.91 74.11
C THR A 645 14.98 -61.72 73.17
N PRO A 646 16.22 -61.64 73.69
CA PRO A 646 17.40 -61.47 72.85
C PRO A 646 17.79 -62.75 72.09
N THR A 647 18.30 -62.61 70.87
CA THR A 647 18.95 -63.68 70.10
C THR A 647 20.35 -63.25 69.70
N THR A 648 21.35 -64.06 70.04
CA THR A 648 22.77 -63.74 69.88
C THR A 648 23.27 -64.04 68.45
N PRO A 649 23.97 -63.11 67.77
CA PRO A 649 24.73 -63.43 66.56
C PRO A 649 26.04 -64.14 66.92
N ALA A 650 26.36 -65.25 66.25
CA ALA A 650 27.67 -65.89 66.34
C ALA A 650 28.64 -65.32 65.31
N ALA A 651 29.92 -65.25 65.64
CA ALA A 651 31.00 -64.86 64.73
C ALA A 651 32.20 -65.78 64.91
N GLU A 652 32.68 -66.36 63.81
CA GLU A 652 34.00 -66.99 63.74
C GLU A 652 34.83 -66.31 62.63
N HIS A 653 36.11 -66.14 62.91
CA HIS A 653 37.11 -65.59 61.98
C HIS A 653 37.85 -66.73 61.29
N THR A 654 38.56 -66.45 60.18
CA THR A 654 40.02 -66.69 60.04
C THR A 654 40.54 -65.94 58.79
N ASP A 655 41.84 -65.69 58.77
CA ASP A 655 42.58 -64.72 57.96
C ASP A 655 43.40 -65.36 56.80
N ALA A 656 44.09 -64.51 56.02
CA ALA A 656 45.27 -64.76 55.19
C ALA A 656 45.13 -65.23 53.71
N GLY A 657 45.97 -64.64 52.86
CA GLY A 657 46.38 -65.12 51.51
C GLY A 657 47.91 -65.25 51.45
N PRO A 658 48.63 -65.00 50.32
CA PRO A 658 48.16 -64.70 48.96
C PRO A 658 48.95 -65.37 47.77
N ARG A 659 48.29 -65.53 46.59
CA ARG A 659 48.90 -65.70 45.22
C ARG A 659 49.79 -66.96 44.96
N PRO A 660 50.15 -67.27 43.69
CA PRO A 660 49.38 -67.20 42.41
C PRO A 660 49.48 -68.50 41.56
N ALA A 661 48.69 -68.63 40.47
CA ALA A 661 49.14 -69.00 39.09
C ALA A 661 48.04 -69.64 38.19
N SER A 662 48.15 -69.35 36.87
CA SER A 662 47.77 -70.15 35.67
C SER A 662 46.29 -70.54 35.35
N ASP A 663 46.00 -70.42 34.04
CA ASP A 663 45.12 -71.23 33.17
C ASP A 663 43.58 -71.13 33.26
N ASP A 664 43.05 -69.98 32.80
CA ASP A 664 42.35 -69.78 31.49
C ASP A 664 41.64 -70.99 30.79
N PRO A 665 40.59 -70.78 29.96
CA PRO A 665 39.29 -70.20 30.29
C PRO A 665 38.08 -70.97 29.68
N THR A 666 36.83 -70.64 30.07
CA THR A 666 35.65 -70.89 29.20
C THR A 666 34.45 -69.99 29.49
N GLY A 667 33.85 -69.37 28.45
CA GLY A 667 32.43 -68.93 28.45
C GLY A 667 32.07 -67.56 29.08
N PRO A 668 32.09 -66.45 28.31
CA PRO A 668 31.66 -65.12 28.78
C PRO A 668 30.18 -64.79 28.53
N LEU A 669 29.65 -63.84 29.31
CA LEU A 669 28.29 -63.26 29.18
C LEU A 669 28.14 -62.30 27.97
N PRO A 670 26.92 -62.13 27.41
CA PRO A 670 26.68 -61.24 26.28
C PRO A 670 26.58 -59.76 26.66
N ARG A 671 27.39 -58.90 26.02
CA ARG A 671 27.10 -57.47 25.83
C ARG A 671 26.96 -57.18 24.34
N ARG A 672 25.90 -56.47 23.95
CA ARG A 672 25.51 -56.28 22.54
C ARG A 672 25.75 -54.83 22.10
N ILE A 673 26.80 -54.61 21.31
CA ILE A 673 27.03 -53.37 20.55
C ILE A 673 27.21 -53.76 19.08
N PRO A 674 26.41 -53.23 18.14
CA PRO A 674 26.59 -53.50 16.71
C PRO A 674 27.73 -52.66 16.12
N ARG A 675 28.55 -53.27 15.26
CA ARG A 675 29.63 -52.60 14.52
C ARG A 675 29.44 -52.80 13.00
N ARG A 676 29.18 -51.69 12.32
CA ARG A 676 29.61 -51.29 10.96
C ARG A 676 30.34 -52.33 10.08
N GLU A 677 29.82 -52.50 8.87
CA GLU A 677 30.58 -52.72 7.62
C GLU A 677 30.05 -51.74 6.54
N THR A 678 30.73 -51.28 5.46
CA THR A 678 32.14 -51.23 4.99
C THR A 678 32.34 -51.78 3.57
N ALA A 679 32.72 -50.89 2.64
CA ALA A 679 33.55 -51.12 1.44
C ALA A 679 34.13 -49.72 1.06
N GLU A 680 35.45 -49.47 1.01
CA GLU A 680 36.48 -49.88 0.03
C GLU A 680 36.38 -49.13 -1.32
N GLN A 681 37.45 -48.61 -1.96
CA GLN A 681 38.93 -48.60 -1.76
C GLN A 681 39.47 -47.13 -1.86
N ALA A 682 40.55 -46.67 -1.19
CA ALA A 682 42.01 -46.86 -1.40
C ALA A 682 42.53 -46.27 -2.76
N VAL A 683 43.71 -45.62 -2.92
CA VAL A 683 45.05 -45.76 -2.28
C VAL A 683 45.89 -44.44 -2.25
N VAL A 684 46.46 -44.08 -1.07
CA VAL A 684 47.85 -43.62 -0.73
C VAL A 684 48.66 -42.78 -1.78
N ILE A 685 49.04 -41.49 -1.59
CA ILE A 685 50.12 -40.85 -0.73
C ILE A 685 51.55 -41.25 -1.18
N PRO A 686 52.55 -40.33 -1.47
CA PRO A 686 53.25 -39.45 -0.50
C PRO A 686 53.75 -38.07 -1.05
N LYS A 687 54.52 -37.19 -0.36
CA LYS A 687 54.60 -36.71 1.06
C LYS A 687 55.78 -35.70 1.22
N ALA A 688 55.57 -34.58 1.95
CA ALA A 688 56.60 -33.68 2.54
C ALA A 688 57.48 -32.84 1.55
N ARG A 689 58.14 -31.71 1.94
CA ARG A 689 58.35 -31.07 3.28
C ARG A 689 58.63 -29.55 3.18
N SER A 690 58.09 -28.77 4.13
CA SER A 690 58.64 -27.54 4.80
C SER A 690 59.52 -26.49 4.07
N GLY A 691 59.17 -25.21 4.17
CA GLY A 691 60.09 -24.07 3.97
C GLY A 691 59.45 -22.66 4.02
N GLU A 692 59.71 -21.92 5.11
CA GLU A 692 59.45 -20.47 5.32
C GLU A 692 60.76 -19.85 5.92
N PRO A 693 60.98 -18.52 6.06
CA PRO A 693 60.06 -17.36 5.89
C PRO A 693 60.65 -16.10 5.17
N THR A 694 59.89 -14.99 5.08
CA THR A 694 60.29 -13.53 5.14
C THR A 694 61.34 -12.99 4.12
N THR A 695 61.15 -11.91 3.33
CA THR A 695 60.97 -10.48 3.74
C THR A 695 60.60 -9.52 2.56
N ALA A 696 59.80 -8.47 2.85
CA ALA A 696 59.82 -7.05 2.39
C ALA A 696 60.21 -6.51 0.96
N GLN A 697 59.32 -5.62 0.47
CA GLN A 697 59.54 -4.25 -0.09
C GLN A 697 60.09 -3.96 -1.53
N THR A 698 59.34 -3.08 -2.23
CA THR A 698 59.76 -2.04 -3.23
C THR A 698 60.46 -2.46 -4.55
N ALA A 699 60.37 -1.73 -5.67
CA ALA A 699 59.46 -0.65 -6.12
C ALA A 699 59.53 -0.48 -7.66
N ASP A 700 58.62 0.33 -8.20
CA ASP A 700 58.68 1.07 -9.48
C ASP A 700 58.58 0.37 -10.86
N SER A 701 58.12 1.20 -11.81
CA SER A 701 57.91 1.00 -13.25
C SER A 701 59.20 1.38 -14.05
N PRO A 702 59.27 1.43 -15.41
CA PRO A 702 58.22 1.29 -16.45
C PRO A 702 58.64 0.46 -17.71
N GLY A 703 57.85 0.49 -18.80
CA GLY A 703 58.40 0.13 -20.14
C GLY A 703 57.45 -0.29 -21.28
N THR A 704 56.85 0.69 -21.98
CA THR A 704 56.70 0.76 -23.46
C THR A 704 56.30 -0.46 -24.36
N SER A 705 55.22 -0.24 -25.12
CA SER A 705 55.13 -0.44 -26.61
C SER A 705 54.68 -1.76 -27.26
N ARG A 706 53.35 -1.81 -27.52
CA ARG A 706 52.64 -2.07 -28.81
C ARG A 706 53.44 -1.84 -30.12
N PRO A 707 53.07 -2.44 -31.30
CA PRO A 707 51.77 -2.27 -32.02
C PRO A 707 51.21 -3.59 -32.64
N LEU A 708 50.18 -3.73 -33.50
CA LEU A 708 49.24 -2.86 -34.29
C LEU A 708 47.75 -3.22 -33.91
N ARG A 709 46.60 -2.66 -34.37
CA ARG A 709 46.12 -1.76 -35.47
C ARG A 709 45.71 -2.37 -36.85
N ARG A 710 44.40 -2.49 -37.11
CA ARG A 710 43.75 -2.40 -38.47
C ARG A 710 42.84 -1.16 -38.54
N ARG A 711 42.53 -0.67 -39.74
CA ARG A 711 42.02 0.70 -40.02
C ARG A 711 40.48 0.85 -40.08
N VAL A 712 40.04 2.11 -39.92
CA VAL A 712 38.84 2.70 -40.55
C VAL A 712 39.29 3.86 -41.47
N ARG A 713 38.49 4.28 -42.46
CA ARG A 713 38.74 5.45 -43.34
C ARG A 713 37.90 6.67 -42.89
N GLY A 714 38.35 7.87 -43.27
CA GLY A 714 37.56 9.10 -43.26
C GLY A 714 38.10 10.09 -44.31
N ALA A 715 37.45 11.24 -44.46
CA ALA A 715 37.94 12.38 -45.24
C ALA A 715 37.34 13.70 -44.68
N THR A 716 38.04 14.82 -44.87
CA THR A 716 37.79 16.13 -44.23
C THR A 716 38.17 17.28 -45.18
N LEU A 717 37.50 18.45 -45.08
CA LEU A 717 37.94 19.71 -45.71
C LEU A 717 37.60 20.94 -44.84
N HIS A 718 38.48 21.95 -44.86
CA HIS A 718 38.44 23.22 -44.12
C HIS A 718 39.41 24.23 -44.83
N ALA A 719 39.50 25.56 -44.57
CA ALA A 719 38.77 26.52 -43.72
C ALA A 719 39.08 27.96 -44.22
N THR A 720 38.18 28.94 -44.07
CA THR A 720 38.52 30.38 -44.18
C THR A 720 37.58 31.32 -43.38
N THR A 721 38.11 32.48 -43.01
CA THR A 721 37.55 33.56 -42.13
C THR A 721 38.38 34.85 -42.36
N PRO A 722 38.04 36.08 -41.87
CA PRO A 722 36.96 36.47 -40.93
C PRO A 722 36.11 37.70 -41.36
N GLY A 723 35.20 38.17 -40.49
CA GLY A 723 34.51 39.46 -40.53
C GLY A 723 33.63 39.67 -39.27
N PRO A 724 33.54 40.86 -38.63
CA PRO A 724 33.04 40.96 -37.25
C PRO A 724 31.62 41.55 -37.06
N ALA A 725 31.10 41.34 -35.84
CA ALA A 725 30.09 42.14 -35.13
C ALA A 725 28.59 42.02 -35.52
N ALA A 726 27.90 41.07 -34.87
CA ALA A 726 26.57 41.27 -34.32
C ALA A 726 26.37 40.36 -33.09
N GLN A 727 25.66 40.82 -32.05
CA GLN A 727 25.25 39.97 -30.92
C GLN A 727 23.92 39.28 -31.26
N PRO A 728 23.74 37.99 -30.96
CA PRO A 728 22.44 37.35 -31.10
C PRO A 728 21.49 37.87 -30.02
N VAL A 729 20.54 38.73 -30.41
CA VAL A 729 19.41 39.10 -29.54
C VAL A 729 18.63 37.83 -29.21
N VAL A 730 18.45 37.55 -27.91
CA VAL A 730 17.56 36.47 -27.46
C VAL A 730 16.15 36.82 -27.91
N ARG A 731 15.65 36.11 -28.94
CA ARG A 731 14.30 36.29 -29.45
C ARG A 731 13.33 35.71 -28.42
N GLN A 732 12.86 36.59 -27.54
CA GLN A 732 11.97 36.27 -26.43
C GLN A 732 10.68 35.61 -26.94
N GLU A 733 10.28 34.51 -26.31
CA GLU A 733 9.08 33.77 -26.69
C GLU A 733 7.84 34.66 -26.56
N ALA A 734 6.96 34.61 -27.58
CA ALA A 734 5.71 35.33 -27.55
C ALA A 734 4.81 34.75 -26.44
N ARG A 735 4.32 35.62 -25.55
CA ARG A 735 3.25 35.23 -24.63
C ARG A 735 1.98 34.90 -25.44
N PRO A 736 1.16 33.92 -25.02
CA PRO A 736 -0.16 33.74 -25.60
C PRO A 736 -0.95 35.06 -25.43
N ALA A 737 -1.68 35.44 -26.48
CA ALA A 737 -2.52 36.64 -26.44
C ALA A 737 -3.70 36.44 -25.47
N ASP A 738 -4.08 37.51 -24.77
CA ASP A 738 -5.26 37.51 -23.92
C ASP A 738 -6.52 37.52 -24.79
N ALA A 739 -7.36 36.49 -24.65
CA ALA A 739 -8.57 36.34 -25.44
C ALA A 739 -9.58 37.48 -25.20
N GLU A 740 -9.59 38.05 -23.99
CA GLU A 740 -10.47 39.17 -23.63
C GLU A 740 -10.07 40.46 -24.36
N ALA A 741 -8.76 40.64 -24.57
CA ALA A 741 -8.20 41.78 -25.31
C ALA A 741 -8.41 41.64 -26.83
N VAL A 742 -8.31 40.42 -27.38
CA VAL A 742 -8.66 40.15 -28.78
C VAL A 742 -10.14 40.39 -29.03
N ARG A 743 -11.01 39.98 -28.11
CA ARG A 743 -12.46 40.24 -28.20
C ARG A 743 -12.78 41.73 -28.18
N SER A 744 -12.21 42.47 -27.21
CA SER A 744 -12.39 43.93 -27.11
C SER A 744 -11.95 44.67 -28.39
N ALA A 745 -10.89 44.20 -29.07
CA ALA A 745 -10.42 44.77 -30.33
C ALA A 745 -11.34 44.47 -31.52
N LEU A 746 -12.06 43.34 -31.50
CA LEU A 746 -13.09 43.02 -32.50
C LEU A 746 -14.36 43.85 -32.27
N ASP A 747 -14.80 43.98 -31.02
CA ASP A 747 -15.96 44.81 -30.64
C ASP A 747 -15.72 46.29 -31.02
N GLU A 748 -14.50 46.81 -30.82
CA GLU A 748 -14.12 48.17 -31.24
C GLU A 748 -14.09 48.34 -32.78
N PHE A 749 -13.67 47.30 -33.51
CA PHE A 749 -13.67 47.28 -34.97
C PHE A 749 -15.09 47.25 -35.54
N GLU A 750 -15.98 46.40 -35.02
CA GLU A 750 -17.39 46.32 -35.43
C GLU A 750 -18.12 47.66 -35.15
N ALA A 751 -17.88 48.25 -33.97
CA ALA A 751 -18.38 49.58 -33.62
C ALA A 751 -17.79 50.72 -34.48
N ALA A 752 -16.70 50.50 -35.21
CA ALA A 752 -16.15 51.42 -36.20
C ALA A 752 -16.77 51.20 -37.60
N VAL A 753 -17.03 49.95 -38.00
CA VAL A 753 -17.71 49.60 -39.25
C VAL A 753 -19.15 50.12 -39.26
N GLU A 754 -19.90 49.99 -38.15
CA GLU A 754 -21.23 50.62 -38.00
C GLU A 754 -21.20 52.14 -38.22
N ARG A 755 -20.14 52.81 -37.74
CA ARG A 755 -19.95 54.25 -37.88
C ARG A 755 -19.78 54.63 -39.35
N ALA A 756 -18.91 53.90 -40.06
CA ALA A 756 -18.71 54.09 -41.49
C ALA A 756 -20.01 53.83 -42.30
N HIS A 757 -20.84 52.86 -41.90
CA HIS A 757 -22.14 52.61 -42.54
C HIS A 757 -23.15 53.73 -42.28
N ARG A 758 -23.17 54.32 -41.07
CA ARG A 758 -24.02 55.49 -40.77
C ARG A 758 -23.56 56.75 -41.51
N ASP A 759 -22.25 56.97 -41.63
CA ASP A 759 -21.71 58.15 -42.33
C ASP A 759 -21.83 58.03 -43.87
N THR A 760 -21.92 56.82 -44.43
CA THR A 760 -22.12 56.59 -45.88
C THR A 760 -23.58 56.57 -46.33
N GLY A 761 -24.53 56.29 -45.43
CA GLY A 761 -25.98 56.42 -45.71
C GLY A 761 -26.50 57.87 -45.72
N GLY A 762 -25.63 58.87 -45.55
CA GLY A 762 -26.00 60.22 -45.14
C GLY A 762 -26.17 61.29 -46.23
N ASP A 763 -25.96 61.01 -47.52
CA ASP A 763 -26.02 62.05 -48.57
C ASP A 763 -26.70 61.60 -49.89
N THR A 764 -28.03 61.57 -49.89
CA THR A 764 -28.86 61.67 -51.10
C THR A 764 -30.04 62.63 -50.87
N GLY A 765 -29.81 63.91 -51.15
CA GLY A 765 -30.82 64.96 -50.94
C GLY A 765 -32.05 64.83 -51.85
N SER A 766 -33.25 64.74 -51.25
CA SER A 766 -34.52 64.92 -51.97
C SER A 766 -35.51 65.76 -51.16
N THR A 767 -35.98 66.87 -51.73
CA THR A 767 -36.81 67.87 -51.04
C THR A 767 -38.25 67.87 -51.58
N PRO A 768 -39.27 67.72 -50.71
CA PRO A 768 -40.63 68.19 -51.01
C PRO A 768 -41.04 69.41 -50.17
N TYR A 769 -42.03 70.17 -50.68
CA TYR A 769 -42.58 71.38 -50.03
C TYR A 769 -43.60 71.07 -48.91
N PRO A 770 -43.82 72.00 -47.94
CA PRO A 770 -44.74 71.81 -46.82
C PRO A 770 -46.17 72.34 -47.05
N THR A 771 -47.20 71.72 -46.45
CA THR A 771 -48.53 72.28 -46.07
C THR A 771 -49.40 71.14 -45.43
N PRO A 772 -50.55 71.40 -44.74
CA PRO A 772 -50.67 72.13 -43.47
C PRO A 772 -51.51 71.37 -42.39
N ARG A 773 -51.67 72.00 -41.21
CA ARG A 773 -52.40 71.51 -40.02
C ARG A 773 -53.79 70.86 -40.24
N LYS A 774 -54.03 69.74 -39.54
CA LYS A 774 -55.19 69.47 -38.64
C LYS A 774 -54.63 68.73 -37.40
N GLN A 775 -54.67 69.25 -36.18
CA GLN A 775 -55.77 69.67 -35.29
C GLN A 775 -56.37 68.51 -34.48
N ASP A 776 -56.31 68.64 -33.15
CA ASP A 776 -56.62 67.62 -32.14
C ASP A 776 -58.10 67.21 -32.06
N GLN A 777 -58.35 65.95 -31.69
CA GLN A 777 -59.36 65.62 -30.67
C GLN A 777 -59.28 64.19 -30.10
N ASN A 778 -59.80 64.08 -28.87
CA ASN A 778 -60.32 62.88 -28.18
C ASN A 778 -59.36 61.94 -27.44
N HIS A 779 -58.98 62.36 -26.22
CA HIS A 779 -59.14 61.50 -25.05
C HIS A 779 -60.55 61.71 -24.45
N LEU A 780 -61.26 60.62 -24.14
CA LEU A 780 -61.99 60.33 -22.89
C LEU A 780 -62.76 58.98 -23.04
N PRO A 781 -63.17 58.29 -21.94
CA PRO A 781 -63.52 56.87 -21.96
C PRO A 781 -65.02 56.54 -21.76
N GLU A 782 -65.28 55.24 -21.58
CA GLU A 782 -66.52 54.58 -21.09
C GLU A 782 -67.72 54.45 -22.03
N GLY A 783 -68.35 53.27 -22.02
CA GLY A 783 -69.78 53.25 -21.68
C GLY A 783 -70.78 52.52 -22.57
N ALA A 784 -70.74 51.17 -22.57
CA ALA A 784 -71.91 50.28 -22.61
C ALA A 784 -72.77 50.09 -23.91
N GLU A 785 -73.45 48.93 -23.88
CA GLU A 785 -74.57 48.42 -24.69
C GLU A 785 -74.36 47.91 -26.13
N GLN A 786 -74.69 46.61 -26.27
CA GLN A 786 -75.10 45.83 -27.45
C GLN A 786 -74.00 45.39 -28.44
#